data_AF-A0A8T0FRA3-F1
#
_entry.id   AF-A0A8T0FRA3-F1
#
_cell.length_a   1.000
_cell.length_b   1.000
_cell.length_c   1.000
_cell.angle_alpha   90.00
_cell.angle_beta   90.00
_cell.angle_gamma   90.00
#
_symmetry.space_group_name_H-M   'P 1'
#
loop_
_entity.id
_entity.type
_entity.pdbx_description
1 polymer ?
#
loop_
_entity_poly.entity_id
_entity_poly.type
_entity_poly.pdbx_seq_one_letter_code
_entity_poly.pdbx_strand_id
1 'polypeptide(L)'
;MKELIVHSLALFVTIQIQWVLADRTSLKIYKNIQSDIFCFRRLNATHQIGCASHSGGNVGVLYLVEDDEEVMNITAHPPPMPYVVGMPIALFKMKNMKDLKQTGNIRGVLLFKPATSKALKNFSPDQSCPNRNFGFYTEKMNVEYAACKKKEWNNLQGNDALGMMFEDWGMPIFIITNKTHIKSIKKCYSDFNNDTEKSWPLCSVQMSSVMLAAKDSDTCMRRNKLISNLNEVKTCDPLSDKNIVNTLFPTNKSEEIANRSLIVVSARLDAFSMFDKLAPGAHSTVTGLVTLLSVAKNMDSLRKRISEKEEAKDKNVLFIIFNGEAFDYIGSSRVVFDMQKGLFPVRILDGIKYQPSLINLNHISHFIELSQLAPPQIPASLFLHTDPVSAKTADVSKKVTELVDILKSEAEAVGLDVSVAPKDLPLPPASFQSFLKHDKSIPGIVIADHDKEFINKYYNSIFDTSETLSVTLLTQVLTNISTAVSGTLYQLLTKEKLNETLDSTENLVSGLLECYLQNASCPLFRQIADPDMTERLRVEPYPLYVSVDSGGHTKANPITLYTRYLLAYLTGQQEQDRDRKNCTGSVQNQIYHYDWMAGSEENTTGVCIKSTVMYTIAQSPAYVLNEWKSTEYSTWTESVWLETTARIFVQPGKTQEALTLVTGFVIFFLSIVSVYFINDRASIIFNTRPLVGC
;
A
#
# COMPACT_ATOMS: atom_id res chain seq x y z
N MET A 1 13.04 -49.62 58.03
CA MET A 1 11.72 -49.37 57.37
C MET A 1 11.53 -47.90 56.98
N LYS A 2 11.82 -46.91 57.85
CA LYS A 2 11.73 -45.47 57.48
C LYS A 2 12.71 -45.03 56.39
N GLU A 3 13.96 -45.51 56.37
CA GLU A 3 14.92 -45.13 55.32
C GLU A 3 14.59 -45.70 53.93
N LEU A 4 14.02 -46.90 53.86
CA LEU A 4 13.63 -47.53 52.60
C LEU A 4 12.44 -46.80 51.94
N ILE A 5 11.53 -46.25 52.76
CA ILE A 5 10.41 -45.42 52.29
C ILE A 5 10.92 -44.08 51.78
N VAL A 6 11.88 -43.44 52.47
CA VAL A 6 12.46 -42.17 52.03
C VAL A 6 13.24 -42.32 50.72
N HIS A 7 14.00 -43.40 50.55
CA HIS A 7 14.70 -43.66 49.28
C HIS A 7 13.75 -44.04 48.15
N SER A 8 12.68 -44.80 48.42
CA SER A 8 11.66 -45.11 47.41
C SER A 8 10.85 -43.88 47.01
N LEU A 9 10.53 -42.99 47.97
CA LEU A 9 9.84 -41.72 47.69
C LEU A 9 10.75 -40.76 46.92
N ALA A 10 12.04 -40.68 47.27
CA ALA A 10 13.02 -39.88 46.54
C ALA A 10 13.24 -40.41 45.11
N LEU A 11 13.29 -41.74 44.91
CA LEU A 11 13.37 -42.35 43.58
C LEU A 11 12.10 -42.10 42.76
N PHE A 12 10.91 -42.22 43.38
CA PHE A 12 9.64 -41.94 42.71
C PHE A 12 9.49 -40.47 42.35
N VAL A 13 9.91 -39.55 43.24
CA VAL A 13 9.89 -38.11 42.99
C VAL A 13 10.94 -37.70 41.95
N THR A 14 12.14 -38.28 41.95
CA THR A 14 13.16 -38.00 40.91
C THR A 14 12.79 -38.55 39.54
N ILE A 15 12.15 -39.74 39.48
CA ILE A 15 11.56 -40.27 38.26
C ILE A 15 10.43 -39.36 37.77
N GLN A 16 9.57 -38.85 38.65
CA GLN A 16 8.51 -37.90 38.24
C GLN A 16 9.08 -36.53 37.81
N ILE A 17 10.14 -36.03 38.44
CA ILE A 17 10.76 -34.73 38.09
C ILE A 17 11.41 -34.76 36.69
N GLN A 18 11.97 -35.89 36.23
CA GLN A 18 12.44 -36.02 34.84
C GLN A 18 11.32 -35.97 33.80
N TRP A 19 10.06 -36.20 34.18
CA TRP A 19 8.89 -36.11 33.30
C TRP A 19 8.18 -34.74 33.35
N VAL A 20 8.67 -33.78 34.14
CA VAL A 20 8.11 -32.42 34.26
C VAL A 20 8.83 -31.41 33.35
N LEU A 21 9.76 -31.84 32.50
CA LEU A 21 10.16 -31.02 31.36
C LEU A 21 9.03 -31.06 30.33
N ALA A 22 8.19 -30.02 30.33
CA ALA A 22 7.13 -29.84 29.35
C ALA A 22 7.73 -29.88 27.93
N ASP A 23 7.64 -31.05 27.30
CA ASP A 23 8.14 -31.27 25.96
C ASP A 23 7.17 -30.63 24.97
N ARG A 24 7.63 -29.60 24.26
CA ARG A 24 6.81 -28.92 23.25
C ARG A 24 6.73 -29.81 22.01
N THR A 25 5.82 -30.78 22.04
CA THR A 25 5.51 -31.69 20.92
C THR A 25 5.23 -30.95 19.61
N SER A 26 4.66 -29.74 19.68
CA SER A 26 4.46 -28.89 18.50
C SER A 26 5.75 -28.55 17.76
N LEU A 27 6.87 -28.35 18.46
CA LEU A 27 8.19 -28.06 17.86
C LEU A 27 8.82 -29.30 17.22
N LYS A 28 8.37 -30.50 17.58
CA LYS A 28 8.79 -31.76 16.94
C LYS A 28 8.06 -32.04 15.63
N ILE A 29 6.84 -31.50 15.48
CA ILE A 29 5.96 -31.76 14.34
C ILE A 29 6.03 -30.62 13.32
N TYR A 30 5.92 -29.38 13.81
CA TYR A 30 5.76 -28.20 12.97
C TYR A 30 7.02 -27.35 12.96
N LYS A 31 7.41 -26.95 11.75
CA LYS A 31 8.39 -25.89 11.55
C LYS A 31 7.71 -24.69 10.91
N ASN A 32 7.65 -23.59 11.66
CA ASN A 32 7.13 -22.33 11.13
C ASN A 32 8.06 -21.81 10.04
N ILE A 33 7.45 -21.26 8.98
CA ILE A 33 8.14 -20.58 7.88
C ILE A 33 7.65 -19.14 7.80
N GLN A 34 8.29 -18.35 6.94
CA GLN A 34 7.94 -16.95 6.73
C GLN A 34 6.47 -16.85 6.26
N SER A 35 5.72 -15.92 6.84
CA SER A 35 4.29 -15.73 6.58
C SER A 35 3.85 -14.26 6.64
N ASP A 36 4.81 -13.35 6.67
CA ASP A 36 4.57 -11.93 6.86
C ASP A 36 4.38 -11.15 5.55
N ILE A 37 4.60 -11.80 4.40
CA ILE A 37 4.32 -11.29 3.05
C ILE A 37 3.29 -12.23 2.41
N PHE A 38 2.03 -11.87 2.52
CA PHE A 38 0.90 -12.67 2.07
C PHE A 38 -0.04 -11.84 1.22
N CYS A 39 -0.72 -12.50 0.29
CA CYS A 39 -1.81 -11.92 -0.46
C CYS A 39 -3.07 -11.86 0.40
N PHE A 40 -3.81 -10.75 0.33
CA PHE A 40 -4.98 -10.49 1.17
C PHE A 40 -6.20 -10.05 0.36
N ARG A 41 -7.37 -10.08 0.99
CA ARG A 41 -8.64 -9.81 0.33
C ARG A 41 -9.01 -8.33 0.38
N ARG A 42 -9.40 -7.81 -0.78
CA ARG A 42 -10.06 -6.51 -0.95
C ARG A 42 -11.42 -6.72 -1.61
N LEU A 43 -12.34 -5.77 -1.44
CA LEU A 43 -13.67 -5.80 -2.03
C LEU A 43 -14.00 -4.46 -2.66
N ASN A 44 -14.84 -4.50 -3.69
CA ASN A 44 -15.49 -3.32 -4.25
C ASN A 44 -17.02 -3.50 -4.21
N ALA A 45 -17.77 -2.57 -4.80
CA ALA A 45 -19.23 -2.59 -4.85
C ALA A 45 -19.86 -3.90 -5.38
N THR A 46 -19.12 -4.69 -6.17
CA THR A 46 -19.66 -5.81 -6.96
C THR A 46 -18.97 -7.14 -6.71
N HIS A 47 -17.67 -7.14 -6.43
CA HIS A 47 -16.85 -8.34 -6.35
C HIS A 47 -15.85 -8.24 -5.19
N GLN A 48 -15.31 -9.40 -4.82
CA GLN A 48 -14.11 -9.54 -3.99
C GLN A 48 -12.93 -9.94 -4.86
N ILE A 49 -11.72 -9.57 -4.43
CA ILE A 49 -10.46 -9.87 -5.12
C ILE A 49 -9.39 -10.29 -4.10
N GLY A 50 -8.28 -10.84 -4.58
CA GLY A 50 -7.15 -11.23 -3.75
C GLY A 50 -7.26 -12.64 -3.18
N CYS A 51 -6.74 -12.85 -1.98
CA CYS A 51 -6.52 -14.20 -1.44
C CYS A 51 -7.10 -14.37 -0.04
N ALA A 52 -7.49 -15.61 0.29
CA ALA A 52 -7.90 -16.01 1.62
C ALA A 52 -7.66 -17.51 1.83
N SER A 53 -7.41 -17.93 3.07
CA SER A 53 -7.51 -19.33 3.47
C SER A 53 -8.88 -19.65 4.04
N HIS A 54 -9.19 -20.94 4.17
CA HIS A 54 -10.26 -21.42 5.05
C HIS A 54 -9.95 -21.08 6.51
N SER A 55 -10.99 -21.06 7.36
CA SER A 55 -10.89 -20.70 8.78
C SER A 55 -9.92 -21.58 9.59
N GLY A 56 -9.78 -22.86 9.24
CA GLY A 56 -8.80 -23.79 9.83
C GLY A 56 -7.41 -23.77 9.17
N GLY A 57 -7.18 -22.87 8.22
CA GLY A 57 -6.04 -22.89 7.31
C GLY A 57 -6.20 -23.92 6.19
N ASN A 58 -5.39 -23.76 5.15
CA ASN A 58 -5.34 -24.64 4.00
C ASN A 58 -4.15 -25.60 4.16
N VAL A 59 -4.39 -26.91 4.05
CA VAL A 59 -3.36 -27.95 4.16
C VAL A 59 -3.24 -28.68 2.83
N GLY A 60 -2.01 -28.85 2.33
CA GLY A 60 -1.74 -29.68 1.17
C GLY A 60 -0.32 -30.23 1.13
N VAL A 61 -0.14 -31.34 0.42
CA VAL A 61 1.17 -31.95 0.17
C VAL A 61 2.00 -30.97 -0.66
N LEU A 62 3.27 -30.79 -0.32
CA LEU A 62 4.17 -29.87 -1.01
C LEU A 62 4.60 -30.43 -2.37
N TYR A 63 4.45 -29.64 -3.43
CA TYR A 63 4.98 -29.91 -4.78
C TYR A 63 5.88 -28.75 -5.20
N LEU A 64 7.13 -29.05 -5.54
CA LEU A 64 8.04 -28.05 -6.08
C LEU A 64 8.02 -28.10 -7.60
N VAL A 65 7.98 -26.93 -8.21
CA VAL A 65 8.11 -26.76 -9.66
C VAL A 65 9.20 -25.72 -9.95
N GLU A 66 10.06 -25.99 -10.93
CA GLU A 66 11.21 -25.17 -11.27
C GLU A 66 11.06 -24.44 -12.61
N ASP A 67 10.25 -24.96 -13.54
CA ASP A 67 10.00 -24.37 -14.86
C ASP A 67 8.52 -24.40 -15.29
N ASP A 68 8.23 -23.76 -16.43
CA ASP A 68 6.87 -23.70 -17.01
C ASP A 68 6.39 -25.10 -17.48
N GLU A 69 7.27 -26.05 -17.81
CA GLU A 69 6.88 -27.39 -18.25
C GLU A 69 6.36 -28.23 -17.09
N GLU A 70 6.99 -28.14 -15.92
CA GLU A 70 6.52 -28.79 -14.69
C GLU A 70 5.18 -28.21 -14.23
N VAL A 71 4.95 -26.90 -14.40
CA VAL A 71 3.64 -26.28 -14.17
C VAL A 71 2.58 -26.82 -15.14
N MET A 72 2.92 -27.01 -16.42
CA MET A 72 2.00 -27.63 -17.38
C MET A 72 1.72 -29.10 -17.04
N ASN A 73 2.72 -29.84 -16.57
CA ASN A 73 2.55 -31.24 -16.22
C ASN A 73 1.64 -31.41 -14.98
N ILE A 74 1.85 -30.63 -13.92
CA ILE A 74 1.01 -30.70 -12.72
C ILE A 74 -0.41 -30.21 -12.97
N THR A 75 -0.63 -29.32 -13.94
CA THR A 75 -1.98 -28.86 -14.30
C THR A 75 -2.70 -29.84 -15.22
N ALA A 76 -1.98 -30.51 -16.13
CA ALA A 76 -2.53 -31.57 -16.98
C ALA A 76 -2.84 -32.87 -16.20
N HIS A 77 -1.97 -33.24 -15.25
CA HIS A 77 -2.12 -34.43 -14.41
C HIS A 77 -2.10 -34.04 -12.92
N PRO A 78 -3.19 -33.41 -12.42
CA PRO A 78 -3.22 -32.90 -11.06
C PRO A 78 -3.12 -34.04 -10.03
N PRO A 79 -2.39 -33.82 -8.92
CA PRO A 79 -2.37 -34.77 -7.82
C PRO A 79 -3.80 -35.10 -7.33
N PRO A 80 -4.10 -36.37 -7.04
CA PRO A 80 -5.41 -36.76 -6.52
C PRO A 80 -5.67 -36.21 -5.10
N MET A 81 -4.61 -35.78 -4.41
CA MET A 81 -4.68 -35.22 -3.07
C MET A 81 -4.53 -33.70 -3.10
N PRO A 82 -5.08 -32.98 -2.10
CA PRO A 82 -4.85 -31.56 -1.96
C PRO A 82 -3.37 -31.20 -1.89
N TYR A 83 -2.94 -30.20 -2.65
CA TYR A 83 -1.52 -29.88 -2.80
C TYR A 83 -1.22 -28.38 -2.71
N VAL A 84 0.00 -28.04 -2.30
CA VAL A 84 0.55 -26.68 -2.26
C VAL A 84 1.74 -26.62 -3.20
N VAL A 85 1.77 -25.65 -4.10
CA VAL A 85 2.88 -25.48 -5.04
C VAL A 85 3.91 -24.51 -4.48
N GLY A 86 5.17 -24.92 -4.45
CA GLY A 86 6.32 -24.04 -4.20
C GLY A 86 7.08 -23.78 -5.49
N MET A 87 7.18 -22.52 -5.90
CA MET A 87 7.79 -22.17 -7.19
C MET A 87 8.64 -20.88 -7.13
N PRO A 88 9.67 -20.74 -7.98
CA PRO A 88 10.37 -19.47 -8.16
C PRO A 88 9.40 -18.36 -8.55
N ILE A 89 9.66 -17.13 -8.09
CA ILE A 89 8.86 -15.95 -8.46
C ILE A 89 8.80 -15.73 -9.98
N ALA A 90 9.75 -16.27 -10.74
CA ALA A 90 9.78 -16.20 -12.20
C ALA A 90 8.59 -16.90 -12.88
N LEU A 91 7.99 -17.89 -12.22
CA LEU A 91 6.82 -18.63 -12.70
C LEU A 91 5.49 -18.00 -12.26
N PHE A 92 5.54 -16.90 -11.49
CA PHE A 92 4.35 -16.17 -11.07
C PHE A 92 3.80 -15.37 -12.26
N LYS A 93 3.06 -16.05 -13.13
CA LYS A 93 2.41 -15.49 -14.32
C LYS A 93 0.92 -15.73 -14.25
N MET A 94 0.12 -14.86 -14.84
CA MET A 94 -1.35 -14.95 -14.84
C MET A 94 -1.81 -16.30 -15.38
N LYS A 95 -1.24 -16.74 -16.51
CA LYS A 95 -1.53 -18.03 -17.13
C LYS A 95 -1.29 -19.20 -16.15
N ASN A 96 -0.07 -19.32 -15.64
CA ASN A 96 0.32 -20.38 -14.70
C ASN A 96 -0.58 -20.41 -13.47
N MET A 97 -0.89 -19.25 -12.90
CA MET A 97 -1.75 -19.15 -11.72
C MET A 97 -3.21 -19.53 -12.01
N LYS A 98 -3.74 -19.17 -13.20
CA LYS A 98 -5.08 -19.59 -13.63
C LYS A 98 -5.15 -21.09 -13.90
N ASP A 99 -4.16 -21.64 -14.58
CA ASP A 99 -4.09 -23.08 -14.87
C ASP A 99 -4.02 -23.89 -13.55
N LEU A 100 -3.20 -23.43 -12.60
CA LEU A 100 -3.13 -24.02 -11.25
C LEU A 100 -4.46 -23.93 -10.49
N LYS A 101 -5.16 -22.79 -10.58
CA LYS A 101 -6.47 -22.60 -9.94
C LYS A 101 -7.55 -23.53 -10.53
N GLN A 102 -7.50 -23.80 -11.83
CA GLN A 102 -8.48 -24.64 -12.53
C GLN A 102 -8.43 -26.11 -12.12
N THR A 103 -7.35 -26.59 -11.52
CA THR A 103 -7.24 -27.99 -11.07
C THR A 103 -8.20 -28.33 -9.92
N GLY A 104 -8.68 -27.33 -9.17
CA GLY A 104 -9.61 -27.49 -8.04
C GLY A 104 -9.03 -28.14 -6.77
N ASN A 105 -7.89 -28.84 -6.88
CA ASN A 105 -7.22 -29.53 -5.77
C ASN A 105 -6.10 -28.71 -5.12
N ILE A 106 -5.71 -27.58 -5.72
CA ILE A 106 -4.70 -26.70 -5.14
C ILE A 106 -5.20 -26.02 -3.86
N ARG A 107 -4.33 -25.93 -2.85
CA ARG A 107 -4.62 -25.37 -1.52
C ARG A 107 -3.83 -24.12 -1.20
N GLY A 108 -2.81 -23.78 -1.98
CA GLY A 108 -2.04 -22.55 -1.82
C GLY A 108 -0.78 -22.55 -2.67
N VAL A 109 -0.12 -21.39 -2.71
CA VAL A 109 1.12 -21.18 -3.49
C VAL A 109 2.17 -20.48 -2.64
N LEU A 110 3.39 -21.02 -2.64
CA LEU A 110 4.59 -20.43 -2.06
C LEU A 110 5.49 -19.90 -3.18
N LEU A 111 5.72 -18.60 -3.20
CA LEU A 111 6.57 -17.93 -4.18
C LEU A 111 7.96 -17.68 -3.57
N PHE A 112 9.01 -18.23 -4.17
CA PHE A 112 10.38 -18.03 -3.72
C PHE A 112 11.00 -16.81 -4.40
N LYS A 113 11.28 -15.76 -3.63
CA LYS A 113 11.96 -14.53 -4.08
C LYS A 113 13.19 -14.26 -3.19
N PRO A 114 14.28 -15.05 -3.29
CA PRO A 114 15.53 -14.70 -2.61
C PRO A 114 16.05 -13.34 -3.13
N ALA A 115 16.82 -12.62 -2.31
CA ALA A 115 17.37 -11.29 -2.66
C ALA A 115 18.22 -11.26 -3.96
N THR A 116 18.70 -12.41 -4.42
CA THR A 116 19.47 -12.54 -5.67
C THR A 116 18.59 -12.74 -6.92
N SER A 117 17.26 -12.79 -6.76
CA SER A 117 16.34 -13.00 -7.89
C SER A 117 16.33 -11.76 -8.77
N LYS A 118 16.55 -11.93 -10.07
CA LYS A 118 16.35 -10.84 -11.03
C LYS A 118 14.88 -10.47 -11.09
N ALA A 119 14.60 -9.18 -11.27
CA ALA A 119 13.27 -8.73 -11.63
C ALA A 119 12.80 -9.42 -12.92
N LEU A 120 11.51 -9.75 -12.96
CA LEU A 120 10.86 -10.21 -14.19
C LEU A 120 10.96 -9.12 -15.26
N LYS A 121 10.99 -9.45 -16.57
CA LYS A 121 11.21 -8.42 -17.60
C LYS A 121 10.11 -7.34 -17.62
N ASN A 122 8.85 -7.76 -17.66
CA ASN A 122 7.66 -6.92 -17.61
C ASN A 122 6.68 -7.58 -16.65
N PHE A 123 6.24 -6.89 -15.60
CA PHE A 123 5.31 -7.43 -14.62
C PHE A 123 4.51 -6.31 -13.95
N SER A 124 3.32 -6.03 -14.48
CA SER A 124 2.35 -5.13 -13.85
C SER A 124 1.04 -5.91 -13.59
N PRO A 125 0.66 -6.11 -12.31
CA PRO A 125 -0.56 -6.83 -11.95
C PRO A 125 -1.84 -5.98 -12.07
N ASP A 126 -1.70 -4.71 -12.41
CA ASP A 126 -2.83 -3.78 -12.60
C ASP A 126 -3.58 -4.08 -13.92
N GLN A 127 -4.72 -3.43 -14.14
CA GLN A 127 -5.45 -3.48 -15.40
C GLN A 127 -4.72 -2.70 -16.50
N SER A 128 -5.07 -2.97 -17.76
CA SER A 128 -4.59 -2.21 -18.92
C SER A 128 -5.03 -0.74 -18.88
N CYS A 129 -6.19 -0.49 -18.25
CA CYS A 129 -6.79 0.82 -18.08
C CYS A 129 -7.08 1.06 -16.58
N PRO A 130 -6.12 1.60 -15.81
CA PRO A 130 -6.33 1.91 -14.39
C PRO A 130 -7.47 2.93 -14.19
N ASN A 131 -8.25 2.74 -13.12
CA ASN A 131 -9.37 3.60 -12.71
C ASN A 131 -10.43 3.91 -13.80
N ARG A 132 -10.59 3.02 -14.79
CA ARG A 132 -11.37 3.25 -16.03
C ARG A 132 -12.79 3.76 -15.85
N ASN A 133 -13.44 3.43 -14.74
CA ASN A 133 -14.84 3.75 -14.47
C ASN A 133 -15.02 5.00 -13.59
N PHE A 134 -13.94 5.49 -12.98
CA PHE A 134 -13.96 6.55 -11.98
C PHE A 134 -13.16 7.78 -12.40
N GLY A 135 -12.59 7.79 -13.60
CA GLY A 135 -11.98 8.98 -14.21
C GLY A 135 -13.02 9.91 -14.85
N PHE A 136 -12.53 10.96 -15.51
CA PHE A 136 -13.36 11.89 -16.27
C PHE A 136 -13.97 11.23 -17.51
N TYR A 137 -13.29 10.20 -18.02
CA TYR A 137 -13.67 9.52 -19.25
C TYR A 137 -14.64 8.36 -19.02
N THR A 138 -15.91 8.69 -18.77
CA THR A 138 -16.98 7.68 -18.56
C THR A 138 -17.99 7.68 -19.71
N GLU A 139 -18.71 6.56 -19.88
CA GLU A 139 -19.76 6.47 -20.91
C GLU A 139 -20.84 7.55 -20.77
N LYS A 140 -21.10 7.99 -19.53
CA LYS A 140 -22.05 9.07 -19.22
C LYS A 140 -21.53 10.45 -19.64
N MET A 141 -20.22 10.68 -19.62
CA MET A 141 -19.62 12.00 -19.85
C MET A 141 -19.05 12.19 -21.27
N ASN A 142 -18.40 11.16 -21.83
CA ASN A 142 -17.72 11.24 -23.13
C ASN A 142 -17.49 9.84 -23.76
N VAL A 143 -18.47 9.40 -24.55
CA VAL A 143 -18.49 8.08 -25.20
C VAL A 143 -17.23 7.74 -26.03
N GLU A 144 -16.58 8.77 -26.61
CA GLU A 144 -15.38 8.65 -27.44
C GLU A 144 -14.15 8.12 -26.67
N TYR A 145 -13.95 8.60 -25.45
CA TYR A 145 -12.77 8.29 -24.64
C TYR A 145 -13.07 7.27 -23.53
N ALA A 146 -14.35 7.00 -23.28
CA ALA A 146 -14.81 6.09 -22.24
C ALA A 146 -14.16 4.70 -22.33
N ALA A 147 -13.92 4.08 -21.17
CA ALA A 147 -13.39 2.73 -21.04
C ALA A 147 -12.07 2.51 -21.82
N CYS A 148 -11.21 3.54 -21.90
CA CYS A 148 -9.93 3.50 -22.60
C CYS A 148 -10.02 3.09 -24.09
N LYS A 149 -11.16 3.34 -24.77
CA LYS A 149 -11.34 3.02 -26.20
C LYS A 149 -10.22 3.56 -27.10
N LYS A 150 -9.73 4.76 -26.78
CA LYS A 150 -8.63 5.42 -27.52
C LYS A 150 -7.27 4.93 -27.09
N LYS A 151 -7.07 4.71 -25.78
CA LYS A 151 -5.78 4.33 -25.23
C LYS A 151 -5.87 3.56 -23.93
N GLU A 152 -5.28 2.36 -23.93
CA GLU A 152 -4.92 1.64 -22.72
C GLU A 152 -3.51 2.01 -22.30
N TRP A 153 -3.36 2.61 -21.12
CA TRP A 153 -2.09 3.17 -20.65
C TRP A 153 -1.10 2.11 -20.17
N ASN A 154 -1.59 1.04 -19.55
CA ASN A 154 -0.79 -0.05 -18.99
C ASN A 154 -0.88 -1.33 -19.84
N ASN A 155 -0.82 -1.19 -21.16
CA ASN A 155 -0.87 -2.33 -22.09
C ASN A 155 0.52 -2.60 -22.72
N LEU A 156 1.49 -2.93 -21.88
CA LEU A 156 2.83 -3.29 -22.32
C LEU A 156 2.85 -4.71 -22.89
N GLN A 157 3.44 -4.86 -24.08
CA GLN A 157 3.64 -6.18 -24.69
C GLN A 157 4.47 -7.09 -23.78
N GLY A 158 4.06 -8.35 -23.65
CA GLY A 158 4.74 -9.32 -22.79
C GLY A 158 4.52 -9.10 -21.28
N ASN A 159 3.50 -8.32 -20.88
CA ASN A 159 3.07 -8.29 -19.48
C ASN A 159 2.28 -9.57 -19.13
N ASP A 160 2.95 -10.54 -18.52
CA ASP A 160 2.34 -11.81 -18.11
C ASP A 160 1.47 -11.70 -16.84
N ALA A 161 1.34 -10.51 -16.24
CA ALA A 161 0.65 -10.30 -14.97
C ALA A 161 -0.63 -9.46 -15.08
N LEU A 162 -0.97 -8.98 -16.27
CA LEU A 162 -2.05 -8.02 -16.47
C LEU A 162 -3.36 -8.48 -15.80
N GLY A 163 -3.90 -7.63 -14.92
CA GLY A 163 -5.14 -7.88 -14.18
C GLY A 163 -5.04 -8.86 -13.01
N MET A 164 -3.85 -9.38 -12.68
CA MET A 164 -3.65 -10.40 -11.63
C MET A 164 -4.09 -9.94 -10.23
N MET A 165 -3.99 -8.63 -9.96
CA MET A 165 -4.47 -8.06 -8.70
C MET A 165 -6.00 -8.17 -8.54
N PHE A 166 -6.75 -8.14 -9.64
CA PHE A 166 -8.21 -8.06 -9.64
C PHE A 166 -8.90 -9.43 -9.73
N GLU A 167 -8.14 -10.51 -9.63
CA GLU A 167 -8.66 -11.88 -9.56
C GLU A 167 -8.94 -12.29 -8.12
N ASP A 168 -10.05 -12.99 -7.88
CA ASP A 168 -10.28 -13.73 -6.63
C ASP A 168 -9.60 -15.09 -6.72
N TRP A 169 -8.47 -15.28 -6.04
CA TRP A 169 -7.67 -16.49 -6.16
C TRP A 169 -8.28 -17.69 -5.44
N GLY A 170 -9.12 -17.48 -4.43
CA GLY A 170 -9.74 -18.54 -3.63
C GLY A 170 -8.74 -19.41 -2.84
N MET A 171 -7.46 -19.04 -2.80
CA MET A 171 -6.39 -19.74 -2.10
C MET A 171 -5.34 -18.76 -1.56
N PRO A 172 -4.61 -19.08 -0.49
CA PRO A 172 -3.53 -18.25 0.02
C PRO A 172 -2.29 -18.30 -0.91
N ILE A 173 -1.68 -17.14 -1.13
CA ILE A 173 -0.43 -16.99 -1.91
C ILE A 173 0.56 -16.20 -1.05
N PHE A 174 1.70 -16.80 -0.73
CA PHE A 174 2.71 -16.22 0.17
C PHE A 174 4.04 -16.06 -0.56
N ILE A 175 4.77 -14.98 -0.26
CA ILE A 175 6.15 -14.78 -0.74
C ILE A 175 7.12 -15.14 0.38
N ILE A 176 8.09 -15.98 0.06
CA ILE A 176 9.19 -16.34 0.96
C ILE A 176 10.47 -15.70 0.43
N THR A 177 11.02 -14.74 1.18
CA THR A 177 12.28 -14.06 0.87
C THR A 177 13.45 -14.62 1.67
N ASN A 178 13.19 -15.19 2.84
CA ASN A 178 14.19 -15.75 3.73
C ASN A 178 14.84 -17.02 3.16
N LYS A 179 16.14 -16.95 2.83
CA LYS A 179 16.92 -18.06 2.26
C LYS A 179 16.91 -19.32 3.12
N THR A 180 16.94 -19.18 4.45
CA THR A 180 16.91 -20.31 5.39
C THR A 180 15.57 -21.05 5.36
N HIS A 181 14.47 -20.31 5.23
CA HIS A 181 13.14 -20.90 5.08
C HIS A 181 12.97 -21.57 3.72
N ILE A 182 13.42 -20.95 2.62
CA ILE A 182 13.45 -21.57 1.29
C ILE A 182 14.21 -22.90 1.32
N LYS A 183 15.42 -22.92 1.91
CA LYS A 183 16.23 -24.15 2.04
C LYS A 183 15.50 -25.21 2.88
N SER A 184 14.80 -24.82 3.93
CA SER A 184 14.04 -25.74 4.77
C SER A 184 12.87 -26.38 4.02
N ILE A 185 12.15 -25.60 3.21
CA ILE A 185 11.05 -26.07 2.37
C ILE A 185 11.59 -27.06 1.31
N LYS A 186 12.65 -26.67 0.58
CA LYS A 186 13.30 -27.53 -0.41
C LYS A 186 13.81 -28.83 0.18
N LYS A 187 14.44 -28.77 1.37
CA LYS A 187 14.89 -29.97 2.09
C LYS A 187 13.74 -30.91 2.45
N CYS A 188 12.65 -30.36 3.01
CA CYS A 188 11.47 -31.17 3.36
C CYS A 188 10.86 -31.88 2.15
N TYR A 189 10.81 -31.20 1.00
CA TYR A 189 10.38 -31.83 -0.25
C TYR A 189 11.34 -32.95 -0.69
N SER A 190 12.64 -32.70 -0.70
CA SER A 190 13.65 -33.69 -1.10
C SER A 190 13.65 -34.93 -0.21
N ASP A 191 13.43 -34.76 1.10
CA ASP A 191 13.51 -35.84 2.08
C ASP A 191 12.27 -36.77 2.03
N PHE A 192 11.11 -36.30 1.57
CA PHE A 192 9.83 -37.04 1.67
C PHE A 192 9.00 -37.15 0.38
N ASN A 193 9.14 -36.23 -0.59
CA ASN A 193 8.21 -36.10 -1.72
C ASN A 193 8.86 -36.27 -3.10
N ASN A 194 10.18 -36.46 -3.17
CA ASN A 194 10.95 -36.47 -4.42
C ASN A 194 10.80 -37.76 -5.24
N ASP A 195 10.39 -38.87 -4.61
CA ASP A 195 10.31 -40.18 -5.26
C ASP A 195 9.06 -40.31 -6.15
N THR A 196 9.23 -41.03 -7.28
CA THR A 196 8.17 -41.32 -8.25
C THR A 196 7.05 -42.17 -7.65
N GLU A 197 7.38 -43.08 -6.74
CA GLU A 197 6.43 -43.81 -5.90
C GLU A 197 6.32 -43.13 -4.53
N LYS A 198 5.30 -42.28 -4.39
CA LYS A 198 5.05 -41.55 -3.13
C LYS A 198 4.63 -42.52 -2.03
N SER A 199 5.59 -42.95 -1.22
CA SER A 199 5.33 -43.70 0.01
C SER A 199 5.14 -42.73 1.17
N TRP A 200 4.14 -42.98 2.01
CA TRP A 200 3.93 -42.18 3.21
C TRP A 200 5.07 -42.46 4.21
N PRO A 201 5.53 -41.44 4.96
CA PRO A 201 4.90 -40.14 5.16
C PRO A 201 5.37 -39.03 4.18
N LEU A 202 4.55 -37.99 3.98
CA LEU A 202 4.80 -36.91 3.01
C LEU A 202 4.98 -35.54 3.68
N CYS A 203 5.85 -34.71 3.13
CA CYS A 203 5.98 -33.31 3.53
C CYS A 203 4.77 -32.48 3.05
N SER A 204 4.14 -31.78 3.98
CA SER A 204 2.96 -30.95 3.75
C SER A 204 3.13 -29.55 4.31
N VAL A 205 2.34 -28.62 3.78
CA VAL A 205 2.31 -27.23 4.20
C VAL A 205 0.91 -26.87 4.68
N GLN A 206 0.83 -26.17 5.81
CA GLN A 206 -0.37 -25.46 6.22
C GLN A 206 -0.16 -23.96 6.06
N MET A 207 -1.08 -23.30 5.37
CA MET A 207 -1.09 -21.86 5.13
C MET A 207 -2.38 -21.27 5.69
N SER A 208 -2.26 -20.27 6.56
CA SER A 208 -3.38 -19.57 7.19
C SER A 208 -3.28 -18.07 6.91
N SER A 209 -4.30 -17.53 6.26
CA SER A 209 -4.53 -16.10 6.02
C SER A 209 -6.05 -15.88 5.96
N VAL A 210 -6.70 -16.03 7.12
CA VAL A 210 -8.16 -16.00 7.23
C VAL A 210 -8.66 -14.57 7.09
N MET A 211 -9.54 -14.36 6.11
CA MET A 211 -10.15 -13.07 5.78
C MET A 211 -11.62 -13.09 6.21
N LEU A 212 -12.04 -12.13 7.04
CA LEU A 212 -13.40 -12.08 7.60
C LEU A 212 -14.47 -11.57 6.62
N ALA A 213 -14.06 -10.74 5.64
CA ALA A 213 -14.94 -10.20 4.63
C ALA A 213 -15.19 -11.20 3.48
N ALA A 214 -16.37 -11.09 2.88
CA ALA A 214 -16.78 -11.89 1.74
C ALA A 214 -17.80 -11.15 0.88
N LYS A 215 -17.89 -11.57 -0.39
CA LYS A 215 -18.80 -11.13 -1.44
C LYS A 215 -18.49 -9.76 -2.03
N ASP A 216 -18.86 -8.68 -1.36
CA ASP A 216 -18.76 -7.30 -1.85
C ASP A 216 -18.71 -6.30 -0.68
N SER A 217 -18.29 -5.06 -0.96
CA SER A 217 -18.17 -4.00 0.05
C SER A 217 -19.52 -3.68 0.72
N ASP A 218 -20.63 -3.69 -0.02
CA ASP A 218 -21.98 -3.44 0.54
C ASP A 218 -22.35 -4.48 1.60
N THR A 219 -22.18 -5.76 1.28
CA THR A 219 -22.47 -6.88 2.17
C THR A 219 -21.56 -6.83 3.38
N CYS A 220 -20.28 -6.52 3.18
CA CYS A 220 -19.32 -6.43 4.26
C CYS A 220 -19.63 -5.27 5.22
N MET A 221 -19.80 -4.05 4.70
CA MET A 221 -20.13 -2.87 5.51
C MET A 221 -21.51 -3.01 6.20
N ARG A 222 -22.48 -3.66 5.54
CA ARG A 222 -23.77 -3.99 6.17
C ARG A 222 -23.60 -4.94 7.36
N ARG A 223 -22.75 -5.96 7.25
CA ARG A 223 -22.46 -6.88 8.37
C ARG A 223 -21.84 -6.15 9.55
N ASN A 224 -20.93 -5.21 9.31
CA ASN A 224 -20.37 -4.37 10.37
C ASN A 224 -21.45 -3.62 11.16
N LYS A 225 -22.47 -3.08 10.48
CA LYS A 225 -23.59 -2.37 11.16
C LYS A 225 -24.55 -3.27 11.92
N LEU A 226 -24.64 -4.56 11.55
CA LEU A 226 -25.55 -5.52 12.18
C LEU A 226 -24.97 -6.15 13.45
N ILE A 227 -23.65 -6.15 13.61
CA ILE A 227 -22.98 -6.74 14.77
C ILE A 227 -23.05 -5.74 15.94
N SER A 228 -24.19 -5.75 16.65
CA SER A 228 -24.41 -5.01 17.90
C SER A 228 -24.16 -5.91 19.12
N ASN A 229 -23.04 -6.62 19.13
CA ASN A 229 -22.65 -7.49 20.25
C ASN A 229 -21.75 -6.73 21.23
N LEU A 230 -21.66 -7.20 22.49
CA LEU A 230 -20.74 -6.67 23.51
C LEU A 230 -19.27 -6.62 23.03
N ASN A 231 -18.90 -7.46 22.06
CA ASN A 231 -17.62 -7.43 21.34
C ASN A 231 -17.88 -7.14 19.86
N GLU A 232 -17.70 -5.90 19.43
CA GLU A 232 -17.80 -5.51 18.02
C GLU A 232 -16.69 -6.18 17.20
N VAL A 233 -17.06 -7.15 16.35
CA VAL A 233 -16.13 -7.75 15.38
C VAL A 233 -16.37 -7.10 14.03
N LYS A 234 -15.46 -6.22 13.61
CA LYS A 234 -15.45 -5.68 12.24
C LYS A 234 -14.99 -6.74 11.25
N THR A 235 -15.64 -6.78 10.08
CA THR A 235 -15.35 -7.74 9.00
C THR A 235 -14.49 -7.14 7.89
N CYS A 236 -14.64 -5.84 7.61
CA CYS A 236 -13.79 -5.05 6.73
C CYS A 236 -13.74 -3.60 7.20
N ASP A 237 -12.78 -2.86 6.67
CA ASP A 237 -12.68 -1.41 6.82
C ASP A 237 -12.57 -0.74 5.44
N PRO A 238 -13.12 0.48 5.26
CA PRO A 238 -12.91 1.25 4.04
C PRO A 238 -11.43 1.60 3.87
N LEU A 239 -10.93 1.53 2.64
CA LEU A 239 -9.62 2.09 2.33
C LEU A 239 -9.66 3.60 2.58
N SER A 240 -8.78 4.06 3.45
CA SER A 240 -8.83 5.43 3.95
C SER A 240 -7.50 5.82 4.59
N ASP A 241 -7.06 7.05 4.30
CA ASP A 241 -5.93 7.68 4.97
C ASP A 241 -6.10 9.21 4.91
N LYS A 242 -5.02 9.97 4.74
CA LYS A 242 -5.00 11.44 4.61
C LYS A 242 -4.34 11.89 3.31
N ASN A 243 -4.90 12.92 2.71
CA ASN A 243 -4.20 13.76 1.75
C ASN A 243 -3.37 14.79 2.52
N ILE A 244 -2.30 15.29 1.91
CA ILE A 244 -1.45 16.34 2.49
C ILE A 244 -1.64 17.61 1.66
N VAL A 245 -1.91 18.72 2.34
CA VAL A 245 -2.24 20.00 1.71
C VAL A 245 -1.32 21.09 2.26
N ASN A 246 -0.82 21.94 1.38
CA ASN A 246 -0.06 23.13 1.74
C ASN A 246 -0.35 24.29 0.77
N THR A 247 -0.50 25.51 1.29
CA THR A 247 -0.59 26.73 0.49
C THR A 247 0.71 27.52 0.58
N LEU A 248 1.21 28.06 -0.54
CA LEU A 248 2.43 28.88 -0.55
C LEU A 248 2.31 30.10 0.37
N PHE A 249 1.17 30.79 0.30
CA PHE A 249 0.80 31.85 1.24
C PHE A 249 -0.34 31.39 2.14
N PRO A 250 -0.29 31.63 3.46
CA PRO A 250 -1.37 31.28 4.38
C PRO A 250 -2.64 32.01 3.97
N THR A 251 -3.77 31.31 4.05
CA THR A 251 -5.09 31.90 3.84
C THR A 251 -5.80 32.11 5.16
N ASN A 252 -6.74 33.04 5.23
CA ASN A 252 -7.52 33.32 6.42
C ASN A 252 -8.98 33.52 6.06
N LYS A 253 -9.91 32.86 6.74
CA LYS A 253 -11.35 32.94 6.49
C LYS A 253 -11.93 34.36 6.42
N SER A 254 -11.25 35.36 6.98
CA SER A 254 -11.64 36.77 6.87
C SER A 254 -11.38 37.37 5.49
N GLU A 255 -10.56 36.71 4.67
CA GLU A 255 -10.15 37.10 3.32
C GLU A 255 -10.80 36.15 2.30
N GLU A 256 -11.49 36.73 1.33
CA GLU A 256 -12.10 35.98 0.23
C GLU A 256 -11.04 35.58 -0.80
N ILE A 257 -11.05 34.32 -1.22
CA ILE A 257 -10.16 33.86 -2.30
C ILE A 257 -10.79 34.25 -3.63
N ALA A 258 -10.06 35.03 -4.43
CA ALA A 258 -10.53 35.44 -5.75
C ALA A 258 -10.78 34.24 -6.68
N ASN A 259 -11.79 34.38 -7.55
CA ASN A 259 -12.04 33.40 -8.60
C ASN A 259 -10.84 33.31 -9.54
N ARG A 260 -10.50 32.09 -9.96
CA ARG A 260 -9.38 31.81 -10.87
C ARG A 260 -8.04 32.42 -10.41
N SER A 261 -7.73 32.33 -9.12
CA SER A 261 -6.46 32.84 -8.57
C SER A 261 -5.54 31.77 -7.94
N LEU A 262 -6.02 30.54 -7.74
CA LEU A 262 -5.27 29.45 -7.11
C LEU A 262 -4.67 28.51 -8.16
N ILE A 263 -3.36 28.28 -8.16
CA ILE A 263 -2.71 27.26 -9.00
C ILE A 263 -2.58 25.98 -8.17
N VAL A 264 -3.06 24.85 -8.68
CA VAL A 264 -2.92 23.54 -8.02
C VAL A 264 -1.73 22.81 -8.61
N VAL A 265 -0.82 22.34 -7.74
CA VAL A 265 0.28 21.45 -8.10
C VAL A 265 0.09 20.15 -7.32
N SER A 266 -0.02 19.04 -8.02
CA SER A 266 -0.36 17.76 -7.39
C SER A 266 0.50 16.59 -7.79
N ALA A 267 0.59 15.61 -6.89
CA ALA A 267 1.16 14.29 -7.11
C ALA A 267 0.40 13.27 -6.24
N ARG A 268 0.54 11.99 -6.57
CA ARG A 268 0.00 10.88 -5.75
C ARG A 268 1.03 10.39 -4.73
N LEU A 269 0.55 9.84 -3.62
CA LEU A 269 1.33 9.27 -2.51
C LEU A 269 1.27 7.75 -2.47
N ASP A 270 0.28 7.15 -3.13
CA ASP A 270 0.02 5.72 -3.01
C ASP A 270 0.45 4.91 -4.22
N ALA A 271 0.68 3.63 -3.98
CA ALA A 271 0.78 2.55 -4.95
C ALA A 271 0.12 1.30 -4.34
N PHE A 272 0.03 0.21 -5.10
CA PHE A 272 -0.37 -1.06 -4.51
C PHE A 272 0.42 -2.23 -5.07
N SER A 273 0.29 -3.36 -4.36
CA SER A 273 0.47 -4.68 -4.96
C SER A 273 -0.57 -5.64 -4.38
N MET A 274 -0.46 -6.92 -4.74
CA MET A 274 -1.25 -8.00 -4.18
C MET A 274 -0.86 -8.39 -2.75
N PHE A 275 0.37 -8.06 -2.32
CA PHE A 275 0.97 -8.57 -1.11
C PHE A 275 1.11 -7.48 -0.05
N ASP A 276 0.82 -7.84 1.21
CA ASP A 276 1.08 -6.96 2.35
C ASP A 276 2.58 -6.61 2.44
N LYS A 277 2.87 -5.43 2.98
CA LYS A 277 4.21 -4.81 3.11
C LYS A 277 4.95 -4.49 1.81
N LEU A 278 4.47 -4.94 0.65
CA LEU A 278 5.13 -4.73 -0.63
C LEU A 278 4.29 -3.79 -1.52
N ALA A 279 4.49 -2.49 -1.39
CA ALA A 279 3.93 -1.51 -2.33
C ALA A 279 4.96 -0.40 -2.58
N PRO A 280 6.06 -0.70 -3.30
CA PRO A 280 7.20 0.21 -3.38
C PRO A 280 6.93 1.46 -4.23
N GLY A 281 6.31 1.33 -5.41
CA GLY A 281 5.86 2.46 -6.24
C GLY A 281 6.96 3.45 -6.66
N ALA A 282 8.17 2.95 -6.93
CA ALA A 282 9.34 3.79 -7.19
C ALA A 282 9.13 4.71 -8.40
N HIS A 283 8.76 4.14 -9.54
CA HIS A 283 8.46 4.87 -10.76
C HIS A 283 7.04 5.45 -10.70
N SER A 284 6.04 4.65 -10.30
CA SER A 284 4.62 5.07 -10.34
C SER A 284 4.28 6.30 -9.50
N THR A 285 4.95 6.44 -8.35
CA THR A 285 4.52 7.34 -7.26
C THR A 285 5.64 8.22 -6.76
N VAL A 286 6.78 7.63 -6.40
CA VAL A 286 7.87 8.38 -5.74
C VAL A 286 8.46 9.46 -6.65
N THR A 287 8.58 9.20 -7.96
CA THR A 287 9.09 10.20 -8.91
C THR A 287 8.31 11.52 -8.87
N GLY A 288 6.98 11.45 -9.00
CA GLY A 288 6.10 12.62 -8.92
C GLY A 288 6.08 13.26 -7.53
N LEU A 289 6.08 12.44 -6.47
CA LEU A 289 6.10 12.91 -5.08
C LEU A 289 7.36 13.71 -4.75
N VAL A 290 8.54 13.18 -5.11
CA VAL A 290 9.84 13.82 -4.88
C VAL A 290 9.94 15.14 -5.64
N THR A 291 9.50 15.17 -6.90
CA THR A 291 9.42 16.42 -7.67
C THR A 291 8.51 17.44 -6.99
N LEU A 292 7.32 17.04 -6.52
CA LEU A 292 6.42 17.98 -5.83
C LEU A 292 7.04 18.56 -4.56
N LEU A 293 7.69 17.72 -3.73
CA LEU A 293 8.37 18.18 -2.51
C LEU A 293 9.50 19.17 -2.83
N SER A 294 10.27 18.90 -3.88
CA SER A 294 11.34 19.79 -4.34
C SER A 294 10.78 21.11 -4.90
N VAL A 295 9.73 21.06 -5.72
CA VAL A 295 9.03 22.26 -6.21
C VAL A 295 8.50 23.09 -5.05
N ALA A 296 7.87 22.46 -4.04
CA ALA A 296 7.37 23.17 -2.87
C ALA A 296 8.51 23.88 -2.11
N LYS A 297 9.67 23.23 -1.96
CA LYS A 297 10.86 23.85 -1.34
C LYS A 297 11.38 25.05 -2.14
N ASN A 298 11.47 24.92 -3.46
CA ASN A 298 11.89 26.01 -4.35
C ASN A 298 10.92 27.19 -4.29
N MET A 299 9.61 26.93 -4.27
CA MET A 299 8.62 28.00 -4.19
C MET A 299 8.66 28.71 -2.84
N ASP A 300 8.93 27.98 -1.76
CA ASP A 300 9.15 28.58 -0.44
C ASP A 300 10.39 29.50 -0.41
N SER A 301 11.52 29.11 -1.04
CA SER A 301 12.70 29.98 -1.11
C SER A 301 12.45 31.26 -1.93
N LEU A 302 11.56 31.20 -2.94
CA LEU A 302 11.13 32.34 -3.73
C LEU A 302 10.01 33.18 -3.09
N ARG A 303 9.41 32.70 -2.00
CA ARG A 303 8.17 33.23 -1.43
C ARG A 303 8.21 34.73 -1.13
N LYS A 304 9.30 35.21 -0.53
CA LYS A 304 9.48 36.64 -0.20
C LYS A 304 9.47 37.50 -1.47
N ARG A 305 10.22 37.11 -2.49
CA ARG A 305 10.30 37.82 -3.76
C ARG A 305 8.96 37.83 -4.50
N ILE A 306 8.24 36.72 -4.47
CA ILE A 306 6.90 36.63 -5.06
C ILE A 306 5.95 37.61 -4.35
N SER A 307 6.01 37.71 -3.01
CA SER A 307 5.13 38.60 -2.24
C SER A 307 5.37 40.10 -2.48
N GLU A 308 6.53 40.48 -3.02
CA GLU A 308 6.86 41.86 -3.36
C GLU A 308 6.29 42.30 -4.73
N LYS A 309 5.74 41.36 -5.52
CA LYS A 309 5.18 41.62 -6.85
C LYS A 309 3.68 41.89 -6.79
N GLU A 310 3.23 42.94 -7.49
CA GLU A 310 1.82 43.33 -7.51
C GLU A 310 0.94 42.25 -8.14
N GLU A 311 1.42 41.65 -9.23
CA GLU A 311 0.73 40.62 -10.02
C GLU A 311 0.45 39.33 -9.24
N ALA A 312 1.16 39.14 -8.11
CA ALA A 312 1.07 37.96 -7.27
C ALA A 312 0.17 38.13 -6.04
N LYS A 313 -0.27 39.36 -5.70
CA LYS A 313 -1.01 39.64 -4.45
C LYS A 313 -2.28 38.81 -4.27
N ASP A 314 -3.05 38.63 -5.35
CA ASP A 314 -4.31 37.89 -5.30
C ASP A 314 -4.17 36.40 -5.66
N LYS A 315 -2.94 35.95 -5.99
CA LYS A 315 -2.67 34.60 -6.46
C LYS A 315 -2.01 33.75 -5.39
N ASN A 316 -2.26 32.45 -5.44
CA ASN A 316 -1.63 31.52 -4.52
C ASN A 316 -1.37 30.17 -5.21
N VAL A 317 -0.55 29.33 -4.58
CA VAL A 317 -0.28 27.97 -5.02
C VAL A 317 -0.72 26.99 -3.94
N LEU A 318 -1.53 26.01 -4.34
CA LEU A 318 -1.94 24.88 -3.51
C LEU A 318 -1.13 23.65 -3.94
N PHE A 319 -0.21 23.23 -3.08
CA PHE A 319 0.44 21.93 -3.19
C PHE A 319 -0.45 20.89 -2.53
N ILE A 320 -0.80 19.85 -3.27
CA ILE A 320 -1.63 18.76 -2.76
C ILE A 320 -1.07 17.40 -3.15
N ILE A 321 -0.88 16.55 -2.14
CA ILE A 321 -0.44 15.17 -2.32
C ILE A 321 -1.63 14.28 -2.02
N PHE A 322 -2.13 13.60 -3.03
CA PHE A 322 -3.32 12.75 -2.94
C PHE A 322 -2.96 11.33 -2.54
N ASN A 323 -3.78 10.72 -1.69
CA ASN A 323 -3.61 9.34 -1.24
C ASN A 323 -4.83 8.50 -1.65
N GLY A 324 -4.61 7.25 -2.02
CA GLY A 324 -5.63 6.35 -2.56
C GLY A 324 -6.01 6.63 -4.03
N GLU A 325 -5.14 7.27 -4.81
CA GLU A 325 -5.37 7.48 -6.25
C GLU A 325 -5.35 6.18 -7.05
N ALA A 326 -4.64 5.16 -6.57
CA ALA A 326 -4.59 3.83 -7.20
C ALA A 326 -5.90 3.03 -7.05
N PHE A 327 -6.81 3.48 -6.18
CA PHE A 327 -8.05 2.79 -5.83
C PHE A 327 -9.28 3.61 -6.23
N ASP A 328 -9.37 3.96 -7.51
CA ASP A 328 -10.48 4.74 -8.06
C ASP A 328 -10.57 6.16 -7.48
N TYR A 329 -9.42 6.84 -7.35
CA TYR A 329 -9.32 8.26 -6.99
C TYR A 329 -9.90 8.61 -5.61
N ILE A 330 -9.63 7.81 -4.58
CA ILE A 330 -10.17 8.02 -3.22
C ILE A 330 -9.86 9.44 -2.71
N GLY A 331 -8.60 9.86 -2.81
CA GLY A 331 -8.12 11.12 -2.25
C GLY A 331 -8.65 12.34 -3.01
N SER A 332 -8.45 12.36 -4.32
CA SER A 332 -8.85 13.49 -5.17
C SER A 332 -10.36 13.63 -5.30
N SER A 333 -11.12 12.53 -5.41
CA SER A 333 -12.59 12.60 -5.39
C SER A 333 -13.12 13.14 -4.06
N ARG A 334 -12.49 12.79 -2.93
CA ARG A 334 -12.86 13.32 -1.62
C ARG A 334 -12.61 14.82 -1.51
N VAL A 335 -11.46 15.29 -2.00
CA VAL A 335 -11.13 16.72 -2.03
C VAL A 335 -12.15 17.49 -2.87
N VAL A 336 -12.50 17.01 -4.06
CA VAL A 336 -13.50 17.67 -4.91
C VAL A 336 -14.88 17.69 -4.24
N PHE A 337 -15.28 16.58 -3.61
CA PHE A 337 -16.51 16.52 -2.83
C PHE A 337 -16.53 17.56 -1.70
N ASP A 338 -15.45 17.66 -0.92
CA ASP A 338 -15.36 18.65 0.17
C ASP A 338 -15.34 20.09 -0.37
N MET A 339 -14.70 20.36 -1.52
CA MET A 339 -14.74 21.67 -2.19
C MET A 339 -16.18 22.04 -2.62
N GLN A 340 -16.94 21.10 -3.19
CA GLN A 340 -18.33 21.36 -3.59
C GLN A 340 -19.27 21.60 -2.40
N LYS A 341 -18.94 21.01 -1.24
CA LYS A 341 -19.70 21.18 -0.01
C LYS A 341 -19.24 22.37 0.84
N GLY A 342 -18.21 23.10 0.41
CA GLY A 342 -17.64 24.21 1.20
C GLY A 342 -17.01 23.73 2.50
N LEU A 343 -16.36 22.57 2.49
CA LEU A 343 -15.72 21.93 3.64
C LEU A 343 -14.20 21.81 3.52
N PHE A 344 -13.64 22.19 2.36
CA PHE A 344 -12.20 22.10 2.08
C PHE A 344 -11.49 23.44 2.31
N PRO A 345 -10.28 23.47 2.92
CA PRO A 345 -9.50 22.32 3.41
C PRO A 345 -9.97 21.78 4.76
N VAL A 346 -10.55 22.64 5.60
CA VAL A 346 -11.16 22.26 6.87
C VAL A 346 -12.49 22.98 7.05
N ARG A 347 -13.44 22.33 7.71
CA ARG A 347 -14.74 22.92 8.03
C ARG A 347 -14.56 24.12 8.97
N ILE A 348 -15.17 25.24 8.63
CA ILE A 348 -15.19 26.42 9.49
C ILE A 348 -16.03 26.13 10.74
N LEU A 349 -15.43 26.34 11.92
CA LEU A 349 -16.07 26.19 13.22
C LEU A 349 -16.30 27.55 13.88
N ASP A 350 -17.48 27.71 14.48
CA ASP A 350 -17.81 28.89 15.28
C ASP A 350 -16.93 28.95 16.54
N GLY A 351 -16.53 30.16 16.93
CA GLY A 351 -15.70 30.37 18.13
C GLY A 351 -14.19 30.13 17.95
N ILE A 352 -13.72 29.75 16.76
CA ILE A 352 -12.28 29.70 16.43
C ILE A 352 -11.89 30.94 15.63
N LYS A 353 -10.94 31.71 16.15
CA LYS A 353 -10.55 33.01 15.57
C LYS A 353 -9.86 32.89 14.20
N TYR A 354 -8.78 32.12 14.10
CA TYR A 354 -7.97 32.03 12.88
C TYR A 354 -8.15 30.66 12.24
N GLN A 355 -8.68 30.64 11.02
CA GLN A 355 -8.94 29.43 10.24
C GLN A 355 -8.60 29.72 8.78
N PRO A 356 -8.14 28.71 8.01
CA PRO A 356 -7.87 28.90 6.58
C PRO A 356 -9.16 29.25 5.82
N SER A 357 -9.00 29.94 4.68
CA SER A 357 -10.13 30.23 3.79
C SER A 357 -10.64 28.94 3.13
N LEU A 358 -11.95 28.86 2.88
CA LEU A 358 -12.54 27.76 2.13
C LEU A 358 -12.13 27.86 0.65
N ILE A 359 -11.63 26.76 0.10
CA ILE A 359 -11.22 26.66 -1.29
C ILE A 359 -12.27 25.85 -2.06
N ASN A 360 -12.77 26.41 -3.15
CA ASN A 360 -13.76 25.82 -4.04
C ASN A 360 -13.21 25.70 -5.46
N LEU A 361 -13.89 24.93 -6.34
CA LEU A 361 -13.42 24.66 -7.71
C LEU A 361 -13.27 25.93 -8.57
N ASN A 362 -14.13 26.93 -8.38
CA ASN A 362 -14.10 28.23 -9.07
C ASN A 362 -12.83 29.05 -8.75
N HIS A 363 -12.16 28.80 -7.63
CA HIS A 363 -10.92 29.49 -7.27
C HIS A 363 -9.72 28.96 -8.09
N ILE A 364 -9.81 27.75 -8.65
CA ILE A 364 -8.70 27.10 -9.37
C ILE A 364 -8.48 27.80 -10.71
N SER A 365 -7.30 28.38 -10.87
CA SER A 365 -6.82 29.04 -12.09
C SER A 365 -6.17 28.06 -13.08
N HIS A 366 -5.32 27.16 -12.58
CA HIS A 366 -4.54 26.18 -13.34
C HIS A 366 -4.33 24.91 -12.51
N PHE A 367 -4.14 23.78 -13.18
CA PHE A 367 -3.83 22.50 -12.55
C PHE A 367 -2.60 21.87 -13.20
N ILE A 368 -1.59 21.53 -12.41
CA ILE A 368 -0.36 20.87 -12.87
C ILE A 368 -0.19 19.59 -12.06
N GLU A 369 -0.23 18.43 -12.72
CA GLU A 369 0.00 17.14 -12.07
C GLU A 369 1.31 16.50 -12.50
N LEU A 370 2.04 15.96 -11.53
CA LEU A 370 3.33 15.29 -11.70
C LEU A 370 3.12 13.78 -11.56
N SER A 371 3.34 13.02 -12.64
CA SER A 371 3.06 11.58 -12.66
C SER A 371 4.06 10.83 -13.50
N GLN A 372 4.72 9.80 -12.94
CA GLN A 372 5.71 8.96 -13.62
C GLN A 372 6.78 9.80 -14.33
N LEU A 373 7.78 10.25 -13.57
CA LEU A 373 8.84 11.14 -14.05
C LEU A 373 10.21 10.46 -14.04
N ALA A 374 10.31 9.25 -14.59
CA ALA A 374 11.59 8.53 -14.72
C ALA A 374 11.90 8.19 -16.20
N PRO A 375 12.16 9.19 -17.05
CA PRO A 375 12.55 8.96 -18.42
C PRO A 375 13.87 8.15 -18.49
N PRO A 376 14.01 7.24 -19.46
CA PRO A 376 15.07 6.23 -19.44
C PRO A 376 16.43 6.73 -19.90
N GLN A 377 16.54 7.97 -20.42
CA GLN A 377 17.72 8.48 -21.10
C GLN A 377 17.86 10.01 -20.96
N ILE A 378 19.06 10.53 -21.29
CA ILE A 378 19.38 11.96 -21.41
C ILE A 378 19.62 12.28 -22.89
N PRO A 379 19.08 13.38 -23.45
CA PRO A 379 18.17 14.33 -22.82
C PRO A 379 16.86 13.66 -22.40
N ALA A 380 16.35 14.06 -21.24
CA ALA A 380 15.13 13.51 -20.69
C ALA A 380 13.93 14.02 -21.49
N SER A 381 13.27 13.11 -22.22
CA SER A 381 12.04 13.41 -22.95
C SER A 381 10.83 13.35 -22.02
N LEU A 382 10.09 14.44 -21.92
CA LEU A 382 8.87 14.58 -21.13
C LEU A 382 7.71 14.97 -22.04
N PHE A 383 6.52 14.56 -21.63
CA PHE A 383 5.29 14.75 -22.37
C PHE A 383 4.27 15.50 -21.52
N LEU A 384 3.73 16.57 -22.12
CA LEU A 384 2.65 17.36 -21.55
C LEU A 384 1.33 16.84 -22.09
N HIS A 385 0.54 16.22 -21.23
CA HIS A 385 -0.80 15.72 -21.56
C HIS A 385 -1.84 16.79 -21.23
N THR A 386 -2.74 17.04 -22.18
CA THR A 386 -3.81 18.03 -22.08
C THR A 386 -5.15 17.38 -22.39
N ASP A 387 -6.24 17.79 -21.73
CA ASP A 387 -7.54 17.15 -21.96
C ASP A 387 -8.19 17.60 -23.29
N PRO A 388 -8.49 16.67 -24.22
CA PRO A 388 -9.14 16.99 -25.50
C PRO A 388 -10.57 17.53 -25.35
N VAL A 389 -11.28 17.18 -24.27
CA VAL A 389 -12.68 17.57 -24.09
C VAL A 389 -12.78 19.02 -23.64
N SER A 390 -12.01 19.41 -22.62
CA SER A 390 -11.89 20.78 -22.12
C SER A 390 -11.28 21.73 -23.14
N ALA A 391 -10.31 21.26 -23.95
CA ALA A 391 -9.70 22.04 -25.01
C ALA A 391 -10.67 22.47 -26.13
N LYS A 392 -11.87 21.89 -26.23
CA LYS A 392 -12.93 22.38 -27.15
C LYS A 392 -13.40 23.80 -26.81
N THR A 393 -13.19 24.24 -25.57
CA THR A 393 -13.49 25.62 -25.14
C THR A 393 -12.31 26.53 -25.46
N ALA A 394 -12.54 27.57 -26.27
CA ALA A 394 -11.47 28.46 -26.76
C ALA A 394 -10.66 29.12 -25.63
N ASP A 395 -11.30 29.58 -24.55
CA ASP A 395 -10.61 30.20 -23.40
C ASP A 395 -9.69 29.20 -22.69
N VAL A 396 -10.18 27.97 -22.46
CA VAL A 396 -9.39 26.90 -21.85
C VAL A 396 -8.21 26.53 -22.75
N SER A 397 -8.44 26.34 -24.04
CA SER A 397 -7.38 26.03 -25.01
C SER A 397 -6.30 27.10 -25.03
N LYS A 398 -6.68 28.39 -24.94
CA LYS A 398 -5.73 29.50 -24.91
C LYS A 398 -4.87 29.45 -23.65
N LYS A 399 -5.47 29.29 -22.47
CA LYS A 399 -4.76 29.21 -21.18
C LYS A 399 -3.85 27.99 -21.09
N VAL A 400 -4.30 26.84 -21.60
CA VAL A 400 -3.47 25.63 -21.68
C VAL A 400 -2.27 25.85 -22.61
N THR A 401 -2.47 26.53 -23.75
CA THR A 401 -1.36 26.84 -24.67
C THR A 401 -0.35 27.79 -24.01
N GLU A 402 -0.81 28.84 -23.33
CA GLU A 402 0.07 29.74 -22.55
C GLU A 402 0.88 28.97 -21.50
N LEU A 403 0.23 28.07 -20.74
CA LEU A 403 0.88 27.24 -19.74
C LEU A 403 1.94 26.31 -20.35
N VAL A 404 1.62 25.67 -21.48
CA VAL A 404 2.54 24.79 -22.22
C VAL A 404 3.75 25.56 -22.73
N ASP A 405 3.54 26.75 -23.29
CA ASP A 405 4.62 27.57 -23.85
C ASP A 405 5.56 28.08 -22.75
N ILE A 406 5.02 28.49 -21.61
CA ILE A 406 5.83 28.85 -20.42
C ILE A 406 6.66 27.64 -19.97
N LEU A 407 6.03 26.48 -19.75
CA LEU A 407 6.74 25.31 -19.24
C LEU A 407 7.82 24.83 -20.20
N LYS A 408 7.57 24.84 -21.52
CA LYS A 408 8.59 24.52 -22.52
C LYS A 408 9.79 25.46 -22.44
N SER A 409 9.53 26.76 -22.36
CA SER A 409 10.61 27.75 -22.26
C SER A 409 11.45 27.55 -20.99
N GLU A 410 10.83 27.22 -19.86
CA GLU A 410 11.53 26.98 -18.58
C GLU A 410 12.27 25.63 -18.61
N ALA A 411 11.72 24.63 -19.29
CA ALA A 411 12.35 23.32 -19.45
C ALA A 411 13.57 23.35 -20.39
N GLU A 412 13.50 24.10 -21.49
CA GLU A 412 14.64 24.31 -22.40
C GLU A 412 15.83 24.97 -21.68
N ALA A 413 15.56 25.90 -20.77
CA ALA A 413 16.60 26.59 -19.98
C ALA A 413 17.40 25.64 -19.06
N VAL A 414 16.83 24.50 -18.68
CA VAL A 414 17.47 23.47 -17.85
C VAL A 414 17.82 22.20 -18.65
N GLY A 415 17.77 22.25 -19.98
CA GLY A 415 18.18 21.16 -20.86
C GLY A 415 17.24 19.95 -20.88
N LEU A 416 15.95 20.16 -20.61
CA LEU A 416 14.91 19.12 -20.75
C LEU A 416 14.28 19.18 -22.14
N ASP A 417 14.00 18.00 -22.72
CA ASP A 417 13.26 17.89 -23.98
C ASP A 417 11.77 17.70 -23.66
N VAL A 418 10.95 18.70 -23.97
CA VAL A 418 9.52 18.70 -23.62
C VAL A 418 8.65 18.77 -24.87
N SER A 419 7.87 17.72 -25.06
CA SER A 419 6.91 17.59 -26.15
C SER A 419 5.46 17.62 -25.63
N VAL A 420 4.52 18.02 -26.49
CA VAL A 420 3.09 17.93 -26.17
C VAL A 420 2.58 16.59 -26.67
N ALA A 421 1.87 15.85 -25.83
CA ALA A 421 1.26 14.60 -26.23
C ALA A 421 0.22 14.82 -27.35
N PRO A 422 -0.05 13.82 -28.20
CA PRO A 422 -1.04 13.96 -29.27
C PRO A 422 -2.40 14.46 -28.74
N LYS A 423 -2.93 15.52 -29.37
CA LYS A 423 -4.16 16.21 -28.93
C LYS A 423 -5.43 15.36 -28.92
N ASP A 424 -5.44 14.20 -29.59
CA ASP A 424 -6.57 13.26 -29.59
C ASP A 424 -6.44 12.16 -28.52
N LEU A 425 -5.39 12.18 -27.68
CA LEU A 425 -5.31 11.26 -26.55
C LEU A 425 -6.06 11.81 -25.34
N PRO A 426 -6.76 10.94 -24.57
CA PRO A 426 -7.27 11.35 -23.26
C PRO A 426 -6.11 11.66 -22.31
N LEU A 427 -6.38 12.26 -21.16
CA LEU A 427 -5.40 12.31 -20.08
C LEU A 427 -5.06 10.89 -19.58
N PRO A 428 -3.81 10.62 -19.19
CA PRO A 428 -3.48 9.43 -18.42
C PRO A 428 -4.23 9.42 -17.07
N PRO A 429 -4.33 8.26 -16.40
CA PRO A 429 -4.95 8.17 -15.08
C PRO A 429 -4.26 9.12 -14.10
N ALA A 430 -4.96 10.18 -13.71
CA ALA A 430 -4.42 11.30 -12.95
C ALA A 430 -5.52 11.93 -12.10
N SER A 431 -5.16 12.45 -10.94
CA SER A 431 -6.02 13.11 -9.97
C SER A 431 -6.81 14.27 -10.59
N PHE A 432 -6.23 14.95 -11.58
CA PHE A 432 -6.84 16.03 -12.34
C PHE A 432 -8.17 15.63 -12.97
N GLN A 433 -8.33 14.35 -13.34
CA GLN A 433 -9.58 13.85 -13.89
C GLN A 433 -10.75 13.98 -12.89
N SER A 434 -10.50 13.84 -11.58
CA SER A 434 -11.52 14.04 -10.53
C SER A 434 -12.04 15.48 -10.52
N PHE A 435 -11.20 16.46 -10.83
CA PHE A 435 -11.59 17.87 -10.91
C PHE A 435 -12.38 18.16 -12.18
N LEU A 436 -11.91 17.67 -13.34
CA LEU A 436 -12.57 17.88 -14.64
C LEU A 436 -13.97 17.27 -14.73
N LYS A 437 -14.25 16.21 -13.96
CA LYS A 437 -15.61 15.67 -13.80
C LYS A 437 -16.64 16.73 -13.40
N HIS A 438 -16.22 17.71 -12.61
CA HIS A 438 -17.11 18.70 -12.00
C HIS A 438 -16.90 20.12 -12.53
N ASP A 439 -15.69 20.48 -12.97
CA ASP A 439 -15.44 21.74 -13.68
C ASP A 439 -14.49 21.53 -14.86
N LYS A 440 -15.06 21.48 -16.07
CA LYS A 440 -14.31 21.33 -17.34
C LYS A 440 -13.56 22.61 -17.75
N SER A 441 -13.82 23.73 -17.09
CA SER A 441 -13.21 25.01 -17.43
C SER A 441 -11.87 25.26 -16.74
N ILE A 442 -11.40 24.32 -15.92
CA ILE A 442 -10.06 24.35 -15.31
C ILE A 442 -9.02 24.01 -16.39
N PRO A 443 -8.12 24.94 -16.77
CA PRO A 443 -7.00 24.62 -17.63
C PRO A 443 -5.93 23.85 -16.83
N GLY A 444 -5.34 22.84 -17.43
CA GLY A 444 -4.29 22.09 -16.75
C GLY A 444 -3.55 21.11 -17.64
N ILE A 445 -2.46 20.59 -17.09
CA ILE A 445 -1.56 19.64 -17.74
C ILE A 445 -1.17 18.53 -16.78
N VAL A 446 -0.94 17.34 -17.33
CA VAL A 446 -0.26 16.24 -16.63
C VAL A 446 1.12 16.09 -17.27
N ILE A 447 2.17 16.22 -16.47
CA ILE A 447 3.56 16.06 -16.88
C ILE A 447 3.96 14.61 -16.60
N ALA A 448 4.41 13.91 -17.64
CA ALA A 448 4.82 12.51 -17.53
C ALA A 448 5.98 12.16 -18.48
N ASP A 449 6.61 11.01 -18.27
CA ASP A 449 7.72 10.48 -19.08
C ASP A 449 7.30 9.63 -20.29
N HIS A 450 5.99 9.52 -20.55
CA HIS A 450 5.44 8.71 -21.64
C HIS A 450 4.51 9.53 -22.53
N ASP A 451 4.56 9.29 -23.84
CA ASP A 451 3.68 9.92 -24.83
C ASP A 451 2.32 9.21 -24.94
N LYS A 452 2.34 7.89 -24.82
CA LYS A 452 1.26 6.95 -25.06
C LYS A 452 1.24 5.90 -23.95
N GLU A 453 1.64 4.65 -24.19
CA GLU A 453 1.73 3.63 -23.13
C GLU A 453 2.75 4.03 -22.06
N PHE A 454 2.52 3.62 -20.81
CA PHE A 454 3.51 3.74 -19.75
C PHE A 454 4.82 3.08 -20.16
N ILE A 455 5.94 3.76 -19.92
CA ILE A 455 7.26 3.15 -20.04
C ILE A 455 7.61 2.30 -18.81
N ASN A 456 6.91 2.50 -17.68
CA ASN A 456 7.05 1.73 -16.47
C ASN A 456 6.59 0.28 -16.67
N LYS A 457 7.55 -0.64 -16.71
CA LYS A 457 7.32 -2.09 -16.87
C LYS A 457 6.70 -2.76 -15.65
N TYR A 458 6.64 -2.04 -14.53
CA TYR A 458 6.28 -2.54 -13.21
C TYR A 458 5.18 -1.69 -12.55
N TYR A 459 4.33 -1.02 -13.32
CA TYR A 459 3.25 -0.19 -12.76
C TYR A 459 2.43 -0.94 -11.68
N ASN A 460 2.32 -0.36 -10.48
CA ASN A 460 1.65 -0.95 -9.29
C ASN A 460 2.07 -2.41 -9.01
N SER A 461 3.38 -2.65 -8.93
CA SER A 461 3.99 -3.98 -8.80
C SER A 461 4.92 -4.11 -7.59
N ILE A 462 5.14 -5.36 -7.15
CA ILE A 462 6.20 -5.70 -6.18
C ILE A 462 7.63 -5.50 -6.71
N PHE A 463 7.77 -5.23 -8.01
CA PHE A 463 9.03 -4.97 -8.68
C PHE A 463 9.25 -3.49 -9.00
N ASP A 464 8.30 -2.60 -8.68
CA ASP A 464 8.47 -1.16 -8.86
C ASP A 464 9.39 -0.56 -7.78
N THR A 465 10.65 -1.00 -7.76
CA THR A 465 11.66 -0.69 -6.73
C THR A 465 12.79 0.16 -7.32
N SER A 466 13.65 0.68 -6.44
CA SER A 466 14.89 1.38 -6.83
C SER A 466 15.79 0.56 -7.75
N GLU A 467 15.78 -0.77 -7.65
CA GLU A 467 16.60 -1.66 -8.49
C GLU A 467 16.27 -1.55 -9.99
N THR A 468 15.09 -1.05 -10.33
CA THR A 468 14.63 -0.89 -11.71
C THR A 468 14.98 0.48 -12.30
N LEU A 469 15.47 1.40 -11.48
CA LEU A 469 15.75 2.79 -11.85
C LEU A 469 17.23 3.12 -11.65
N SER A 470 17.78 3.95 -12.54
CA SER A 470 19.09 4.56 -12.32
C SER A 470 18.92 5.76 -11.39
N VAL A 471 19.19 5.59 -10.10
CA VAL A 471 18.98 6.64 -9.09
C VAL A 471 19.78 7.90 -9.41
N THR A 472 21.03 7.77 -9.88
CA THR A 472 21.86 8.92 -10.26
C THR A 472 21.26 9.73 -11.41
N LEU A 473 20.82 9.04 -12.48
CA LEU A 473 20.12 9.68 -13.60
C LEU A 473 18.84 10.37 -13.11
N LEU A 474 18.07 9.65 -12.29
CA LEU A 474 16.81 10.12 -11.77
C LEU A 474 16.99 11.40 -10.92
N THR A 475 18.01 11.46 -10.07
CA THR A 475 18.29 12.65 -9.27
C THR A 475 18.48 13.89 -10.14
N GLN A 476 19.30 13.80 -11.20
CA GLN A 476 19.52 14.92 -12.11
C GLN A 476 18.23 15.33 -12.83
N VAL A 477 17.49 14.35 -13.36
CA VAL A 477 16.25 14.60 -14.10
C VAL A 477 15.19 15.24 -13.21
N LEU A 478 14.92 14.68 -12.04
CA LEU A 478 13.91 15.23 -11.13
C LEU A 478 14.31 16.62 -10.60
N THR A 479 15.61 16.89 -10.45
CA THR A 479 16.10 18.24 -10.11
C THR A 479 15.74 19.23 -11.21
N ASN A 480 16.07 18.92 -12.47
CA ASN A 480 15.76 19.79 -13.61
C ASN A 480 14.25 19.98 -13.79
N ILE A 481 13.44 18.93 -13.61
CA ILE A 481 11.98 19.03 -13.71
C ILE A 481 11.44 19.95 -12.61
N SER A 482 11.94 19.78 -11.38
CA SER A 482 11.53 20.64 -10.26
C SER A 482 11.86 22.11 -10.53
N THR A 483 13.04 22.39 -11.09
CA THR A 483 13.43 23.74 -11.50
C THR A 483 12.52 24.32 -12.58
N ALA A 484 12.22 23.56 -13.64
CA ALA A 484 11.35 24.02 -14.73
C ALA A 484 9.92 24.29 -14.26
N VAL A 485 9.37 23.42 -13.40
CA VAL A 485 8.03 23.60 -12.81
C VAL A 485 8.02 24.80 -11.87
N SER A 486 9.05 24.99 -11.04
CA SER A 486 9.17 26.17 -10.18
C SER A 486 9.28 27.48 -10.97
N GLY A 487 10.07 27.50 -12.06
CA GLY A 487 10.15 28.64 -12.98
C GLY A 487 8.80 28.96 -13.63
N THR A 488 8.08 27.91 -14.04
CA THR A 488 6.71 28.03 -14.58
C THR A 488 5.76 28.67 -13.57
N LEU A 489 5.76 28.18 -12.33
CA LEU A 489 4.92 28.74 -11.26
C LEU A 489 5.31 30.19 -10.96
N TYR A 490 6.60 30.49 -10.89
CA TYR A 490 7.09 31.86 -10.70
C TYR A 490 6.54 32.78 -11.78
N GLN A 491 6.68 32.41 -13.05
CA GLN A 491 6.21 33.22 -14.18
C GLN A 491 4.68 33.36 -14.22
N LEU A 492 3.91 32.33 -13.83
CA LEU A 492 2.45 32.44 -13.72
C LEU A 492 2.02 33.43 -12.63
N LEU A 493 2.75 33.46 -11.51
CA LEU A 493 2.48 34.34 -10.38
C LEU A 493 2.89 35.78 -10.68
N THR A 494 4.14 36.01 -11.12
CA THR A 494 4.77 37.33 -11.22
C THR A 494 4.75 37.94 -12.62
N LYS A 495 4.42 37.15 -13.66
CA LYS A 495 4.56 37.53 -15.08
C LYS A 495 5.99 37.84 -15.53
N GLU A 496 7.00 37.51 -14.70
CA GLU A 496 8.42 37.64 -15.00
C GLU A 496 9.09 36.27 -15.12
N LYS A 497 10.11 36.16 -15.98
CA LYS A 497 10.94 34.96 -16.03
C LYS A 497 11.86 34.85 -14.81
N LEU A 498 12.11 33.63 -14.37
CA LEU A 498 13.05 33.37 -13.30
C LEU A 498 14.49 33.36 -13.86
N ASN A 499 15.26 34.40 -13.56
CA ASN A 499 16.62 34.57 -14.08
C ASN A 499 17.73 34.01 -13.16
N GLU A 500 17.36 33.45 -12.01
CA GLU A 500 18.30 32.96 -11.00
C GLU A 500 18.32 31.44 -10.99
N THR A 501 19.49 30.89 -10.68
CA THR A 501 19.64 29.47 -10.36
C THR A 501 18.93 29.19 -9.05
N LEU A 502 17.87 28.38 -9.11
CA LEU A 502 17.22 27.87 -7.91
C LEU A 502 18.19 27.00 -7.13
N ASP A 503 18.14 27.13 -5.81
CA ASP A 503 18.82 26.24 -4.87
C ASP A 503 18.06 24.90 -4.73
N SER A 504 17.50 24.41 -5.83
CA SER A 504 16.94 23.06 -5.92
C SER A 504 18.11 22.09 -5.85
N THR A 505 18.55 21.80 -4.63
CA THR A 505 19.78 21.05 -4.46
C THR A 505 19.56 19.62 -4.92
N GLU A 506 20.40 19.17 -5.85
CA GLU A 506 20.54 17.76 -6.22
C GLU A 506 20.65 16.86 -4.97
N ASN A 507 21.25 17.40 -3.90
CA ASN A 507 21.32 16.80 -2.57
C ASN A 507 19.94 16.54 -1.94
N LEU A 508 18.99 17.49 -2.01
CA LEU A 508 17.63 17.29 -1.50
C LEU A 508 16.94 16.17 -2.28
N VAL A 509 16.98 16.20 -3.61
CA VAL A 509 16.35 15.18 -4.45
C VAL A 509 16.96 13.80 -4.19
N SER A 510 18.29 13.72 -4.11
CA SER A 510 19.00 12.48 -3.78
C SER A 510 18.61 11.95 -2.41
N GLY A 511 18.58 12.81 -1.39
CA GLY A 511 18.18 12.43 -0.04
C GLY A 511 16.73 11.95 0.02
N LEU A 512 15.81 12.61 -0.70
CA LEU A 512 14.42 12.18 -0.78
C LEU A 512 14.31 10.79 -1.44
N LEU A 513 14.99 10.57 -2.57
CA LEU A 513 15.02 9.28 -3.25
C LEU A 513 15.58 8.17 -2.35
N GLU A 514 16.63 8.44 -1.57
CA GLU A 514 17.15 7.50 -0.57
C GLU A 514 16.08 7.11 0.46
N CYS A 515 15.40 8.10 1.04
CA CYS A 515 14.41 7.88 2.09
C CYS A 515 13.20 7.07 1.64
N TYR A 516 12.68 7.35 0.43
CA TYR A 516 11.49 6.69 -0.09
C TYR A 516 11.80 5.33 -0.74
N LEU A 517 13.00 5.12 -1.30
CA LEU A 517 13.28 3.94 -2.11
C LEU A 517 14.31 2.96 -1.53
N GLN A 518 15.13 3.38 -0.57
CA GLN A 518 16.27 2.58 -0.10
C GLN A 518 16.25 2.40 1.42
N ASN A 519 16.15 3.48 2.18
CA ASN A 519 16.36 3.44 3.62
C ASN A 519 15.46 4.45 4.35
N ALA A 520 14.48 3.96 5.11
CA ALA A 520 13.62 4.83 5.92
C ALA A 520 14.34 5.42 7.16
N SER A 521 15.56 4.97 7.46
CA SER A 521 16.48 5.56 8.45
C SER A 521 17.49 6.53 7.83
N CYS A 522 17.22 7.04 6.63
CA CYS A 522 18.03 8.05 5.94
C CYS A 522 18.21 9.36 6.76
N PRO A 523 19.19 10.21 6.41
CA PRO A 523 19.41 11.49 7.08
C PRO A 523 18.18 12.40 7.12
N LEU A 524 17.44 12.58 6.01
CA LEU A 524 16.28 13.50 6.00
C LEU A 524 15.16 13.03 6.93
N PHE A 525 14.82 11.74 6.94
CA PHE A 525 13.79 11.22 7.85
C PHE A 525 14.23 11.30 9.32
N ARG A 526 15.54 11.19 9.61
CA ARG A 526 16.06 11.44 10.96
C ARG A 526 15.87 12.90 11.39
N GLN A 527 16.12 13.85 10.48
CA GLN A 527 15.96 15.28 10.77
C GLN A 527 14.51 15.65 11.11
N ILE A 528 13.54 15.01 10.47
CA ILE A 528 12.11 15.29 10.68
C ILE A 528 11.43 14.39 11.72
N ALA A 529 12.12 13.34 12.20
CA ALA A 529 11.60 12.48 13.25
C ALA A 529 11.59 13.21 14.61
N ASP A 530 10.80 12.69 15.55
CA ASP A 530 10.96 13.07 16.95
C ASP A 530 12.38 12.67 17.41
N PRO A 531 13.14 13.57 18.09
CA PRO A 531 14.50 13.29 18.54
C PRO A 531 14.64 11.94 19.27
N ASP A 532 13.66 11.56 20.10
CA ASP A 532 13.69 10.33 20.90
C ASP A 532 13.46 9.06 20.07
N MET A 533 13.01 9.20 18.81
CA MET A 533 12.61 8.11 17.93
C MET A 533 13.59 7.90 16.78
N THR A 534 14.60 8.76 16.62
CA THR A 534 15.59 8.72 15.54
C THR A 534 16.33 7.38 15.44
N GLU A 535 16.68 6.77 16.58
CA GLU A 535 17.36 5.46 16.64
C GLU A 535 16.42 4.26 16.38
N ARG A 536 15.11 4.47 16.44
CA ARG A 536 14.08 3.43 16.28
C ARG A 536 13.45 3.43 14.89
N LEU A 537 13.99 4.23 13.97
CA LEU A 537 13.52 4.26 12.60
C LEU A 537 13.76 2.91 11.92
N ARG A 538 12.79 2.54 11.09
CA ARG A 538 12.84 1.34 10.28
C ARG A 538 13.90 1.50 9.19
N VAL A 539 14.67 0.44 8.92
CA VAL A 539 15.65 0.44 7.82
C VAL A 539 14.95 0.24 6.47
N GLU A 540 14.02 -0.70 6.35
CA GLU A 540 13.35 -0.90 5.05
C GLU A 540 12.40 0.27 4.70
N PRO A 541 12.29 0.62 3.41
CA PRO A 541 11.34 1.63 2.95
C PRO A 541 9.90 1.33 3.39
N TYR A 542 9.14 2.39 3.66
CA TYR A 542 7.73 2.25 3.96
C TYR A 542 6.93 1.86 2.70
N PRO A 543 5.97 0.92 2.80
CA PRO A 543 5.06 0.64 1.69
C PRO A 543 4.15 1.84 1.44
N LEU A 544 3.92 2.15 0.17
CA LEU A 544 3.02 3.22 -0.30
C LEU A 544 1.56 2.76 -0.42
N TYR A 545 1.18 1.68 0.26
CA TYR A 545 -0.20 1.22 0.24
C TYR A 545 -1.06 2.08 1.16
N VAL A 546 -2.18 2.62 0.62
CA VAL A 546 -3.10 3.51 1.36
C VAL A 546 -3.58 2.91 2.69
N SER A 547 -3.80 1.59 2.72
CA SER A 547 -4.24 0.85 3.91
C SER A 547 -5.59 1.31 4.47
N VAL A 548 -5.89 0.88 5.69
CA VAL A 548 -7.11 1.20 6.45
C VAL A 548 -6.80 2.13 7.62
N ASP A 549 -7.79 2.95 7.95
CA ASP A 549 -7.71 3.90 9.06
C ASP A 549 -7.99 3.21 10.41
N SER A 550 -6.95 2.58 10.96
CA SER A 550 -7.00 1.87 12.25
C SER A 550 -7.29 2.77 13.47
N GLY A 551 -7.28 4.11 13.30
CA GLY A 551 -7.45 5.09 14.37
C GLY A 551 -8.75 5.89 14.33
N GLY A 552 -9.70 5.55 13.44
CA GLY A 552 -10.96 6.28 13.34
C GLY A 552 -10.77 7.75 12.95
N HIS A 553 -9.97 8.01 11.92
CA HIS A 553 -9.64 9.33 11.38
C HIS A 553 -8.60 10.13 12.15
N THR A 554 -7.98 9.55 13.18
CA THR A 554 -6.98 10.24 14.01
C THR A 554 -5.54 9.87 13.68
N LYS A 555 -5.28 8.75 13.00
CA LYS A 555 -3.92 8.27 12.70
C LYS A 555 -3.71 8.16 11.20
N ALA A 556 -2.66 8.80 10.71
CA ALA A 556 -2.19 8.64 9.33
C ALA A 556 -1.27 7.42 9.22
N ASN A 557 -1.18 6.82 8.04
CA ASN A 557 -0.16 5.82 7.73
C ASN A 557 1.24 6.43 7.99
N PRO A 558 2.23 5.68 8.55
CA PRO A 558 3.59 6.16 8.72
C PRO A 558 4.15 6.94 7.54
N ILE A 559 4.02 6.47 6.29
CA ILE A 559 4.58 7.20 5.14
C ILE A 559 3.90 8.54 4.90
N THR A 560 2.59 8.62 5.10
CA THR A 560 1.79 9.85 5.05
C THR A 560 2.23 10.82 6.14
N LEU A 561 2.55 10.30 7.33
CA LEU A 561 3.09 11.08 8.44
C LEU A 561 4.45 11.71 8.11
N TYR A 562 5.42 10.90 7.69
CA TYR A 562 6.76 11.38 7.34
C TYR A 562 6.72 12.32 6.14
N THR A 563 5.86 12.07 5.16
CA THR A 563 5.69 12.97 4.00
C THR A 563 5.13 14.33 4.42
N ARG A 564 4.17 14.37 5.36
CA ARG A 564 3.67 15.65 5.88
C ARG A 564 4.75 16.40 6.65
N TYR A 565 5.49 15.72 7.53
CA TYR A 565 6.59 16.32 8.26
C TYR A 565 7.67 16.84 7.33
N LEU A 566 8.01 16.11 6.26
CA LEU A 566 8.94 16.59 5.25
C LEU A 566 8.45 17.87 4.60
N LEU A 567 7.20 17.89 4.12
CA LEU A 567 6.66 19.09 3.50
C LEU A 567 6.62 20.28 4.48
N ALA A 568 6.30 20.02 5.75
CA ALA A 568 6.31 21.02 6.82
C ALA A 568 7.73 21.53 7.09
N TYR A 569 8.72 20.66 7.13
CA TYR A 569 10.13 21.02 7.32
C TYR A 569 10.68 21.83 6.13
N LEU A 570 10.29 21.46 4.90
CA LEU A 570 10.77 22.11 3.68
C LEU A 570 10.16 23.49 3.45
N THR A 571 8.90 23.71 3.86
CA THR A 571 8.13 24.94 3.58
C THR A 571 7.77 25.76 4.82
N GLY A 572 8.08 25.23 6.00
CA GLY A 572 7.82 25.87 7.29
C GLY A 572 8.94 26.80 7.73
N GLN A 573 8.68 27.53 8.80
CA GLN A 573 9.63 28.42 9.45
C GLN A 573 10.02 27.85 10.81
N GLN A 574 11.30 27.83 11.12
CA GLN A 574 11.80 27.45 12.44
C GLN A 574 11.52 28.56 13.46
N GLU A 575 10.92 28.20 14.59
CA GLU A 575 10.67 29.12 15.70
C GLU A 575 11.82 29.00 16.72
N GLN A 576 12.61 30.06 16.89
CA GLN A 576 13.87 30.02 17.66
C GLN A 576 13.68 29.89 19.19
N ASP A 577 12.52 30.28 19.74
CA ASP A 577 12.30 30.38 21.19
C ASP A 577 11.25 29.37 21.73
N ARG A 578 11.10 28.22 21.08
CA ARG A 578 10.17 27.17 21.52
C ARG A 578 10.90 25.90 21.90
N ASP A 579 10.55 25.34 23.06
CA ASP A 579 10.96 24.00 23.48
C ASP A 579 9.91 22.95 23.06
N ARG A 580 10.20 21.67 23.29
CA ARG A 580 9.28 20.57 22.96
C ARG A 580 7.90 20.73 23.56
N LYS A 581 7.79 21.26 24.78
CA LYS A 581 6.50 21.43 25.48
C LYS A 581 5.69 22.58 24.88
N ASN A 582 6.36 23.65 24.44
CA ASN A 582 5.75 24.86 23.90
C ASN A 582 5.66 24.85 22.36
N CYS A 583 6.13 23.80 21.70
CA CYS A 583 5.96 23.57 20.26
C CYS A 583 4.55 23.09 19.93
N THR A 584 3.55 23.87 20.34
CA THR A 584 2.14 23.61 20.08
C THR A 584 1.45 24.90 19.61
N GLY A 585 0.46 24.73 18.72
CA GLY A 585 -0.39 25.82 18.27
C GLY A 585 -1.48 26.16 19.28
N SER A 586 -1.97 27.40 19.22
CA SER A 586 -3.19 27.76 19.96
C SER A 586 -4.40 27.04 19.34
N VAL A 587 -5.32 26.54 20.17
CA VAL A 587 -6.61 25.98 19.70
C VAL A 587 -7.41 27.01 18.89
N GLN A 588 -7.15 28.30 19.08
CA GLN A 588 -7.76 29.41 18.35
C GLN A 588 -7.16 29.65 16.96
N ASN A 589 -6.12 28.90 16.57
CA ASN A 589 -5.45 29.02 15.30
C ASN A 589 -5.31 27.66 14.61
N GLN A 590 -6.09 27.48 13.53
CA GLN A 590 -6.06 26.31 12.66
C GLN A 590 -5.34 26.57 11.32
N ILE A 591 -4.77 27.77 11.14
CA ILE A 591 -3.98 28.10 9.94
C ILE A 591 -2.59 27.49 10.06
N TYR A 592 -1.98 27.58 11.24
CA TYR A 592 -0.62 27.12 11.49
C TYR A 592 -0.58 25.87 12.36
N HIS A 593 0.24 24.92 11.93
CA HIS A 593 0.59 23.71 12.65
C HIS A 593 2.05 23.79 13.13
N TYR A 594 2.31 23.16 14.27
CA TYR A 594 3.61 23.18 14.93
C TYR A 594 4.08 21.75 15.15
N ASP A 595 5.29 21.47 14.71
CA ASP A 595 5.87 20.14 14.71
C ASP A 595 7.26 20.17 15.36
N TRP A 596 7.46 19.35 16.39
CA TRP A 596 8.77 19.18 17.03
C TRP A 596 9.58 18.10 16.32
N MET A 597 10.75 18.47 15.81
CA MET A 597 11.59 17.61 14.97
C MET A 597 13.03 17.60 15.49
N ALA A 598 13.85 16.63 15.08
CA ALA A 598 15.26 16.57 15.46
C ALA A 598 16.09 17.75 14.91
N GLY A 599 15.81 18.20 13.69
CA GLY A 599 16.58 19.23 12.99
C GLY A 599 17.85 18.67 12.34
N SER A 600 18.59 19.54 11.65
CA SER A 600 19.80 19.20 10.88
C SER A 600 21.07 19.11 11.71
N GLU A 601 21.08 19.69 12.91
CA GLU A 601 22.27 19.77 13.77
C GLU A 601 22.37 18.55 14.68
N GLU A 602 23.48 17.80 14.53
CA GLU A 602 23.82 16.73 15.47
C GLU A 602 24.10 17.38 16.84
N ASN A 603 23.27 17.07 17.84
CA ASN A 603 23.28 17.53 19.26
C ASN A 603 22.31 18.64 19.67
N THR A 604 21.35 19.07 18.83
CA THR A 604 20.24 19.91 19.31
C THR A 604 19.17 19.08 20.02
N THR A 605 18.49 19.66 21.03
CA THR A 605 17.35 19.03 21.73
C THR A 605 16.09 18.88 20.85
N GLY A 606 16.14 19.44 19.64
CA GLY A 606 15.09 19.47 18.63
C GLY A 606 14.80 20.91 18.17
N VAL A 607 14.02 21.03 17.09
CA VAL A 607 13.57 22.29 16.49
C VAL A 607 12.05 22.30 16.39
N CYS A 608 11.43 23.46 16.60
CA CYS A 608 10.01 23.66 16.39
C CYS A 608 9.75 24.27 15.02
N ILE A 609 9.02 23.56 14.16
CA ILE A 609 8.67 24.01 12.81
C ILE A 609 7.22 24.46 12.77
N LYS A 610 7.00 25.71 12.39
CA LYS A 610 5.68 26.29 12.13
C LYS A 610 5.38 26.25 10.63
N SER A 611 4.30 25.58 10.24
CA SER A 611 3.92 25.47 8.82
C SER A 611 2.41 25.59 8.61
N THR A 612 1.99 25.75 7.36
CA THR A 612 0.59 25.68 6.91
C THR A 612 0.19 24.29 6.44
N VAL A 613 1.07 23.30 6.60
CA VAL A 613 0.85 21.95 6.10
C VAL A 613 -0.14 21.21 6.99
N MET A 614 -1.24 20.76 6.38
CA MET A 614 -2.32 20.09 7.10
C MET A 614 -2.76 18.81 6.38
N TYR A 615 -3.47 17.96 7.12
CA TYR A 615 -4.15 16.80 6.56
C TYR A 615 -5.55 17.16 6.11
N THR A 616 -5.98 16.58 5.01
CA THR A 616 -7.40 16.43 4.69
C THR A 616 -7.74 14.95 4.59
N ILE A 617 -9.02 14.59 4.77
CA ILE A 617 -9.42 13.18 4.79
C ILE A 617 -9.29 12.61 3.36
N ALA A 618 -8.64 11.45 3.21
CA ALA A 618 -8.65 10.67 1.98
C ALA A 618 -9.52 9.43 2.19
N GLN A 619 -10.84 9.64 2.16
CA GLN A 619 -11.83 8.58 2.29
C GLN A 619 -12.93 8.85 1.27
N SER A 620 -13.28 7.83 0.48
CA SER A 620 -14.27 7.98 -0.58
C SER A 620 -15.59 8.55 -0.05
N PRO A 621 -16.19 9.54 -0.76
CA PRO A 621 -17.50 10.08 -0.41
C PRO A 621 -18.62 9.02 -0.33
N ALA A 622 -18.47 7.87 -1.00
CA ALA A 622 -19.40 6.74 -0.88
C ALA A 622 -19.63 6.33 0.59
N TYR A 623 -18.60 6.36 1.44
CA TYR A 623 -18.72 5.97 2.84
C TYR A 623 -19.32 7.07 3.71
N VAL A 624 -19.14 8.33 3.35
CA VAL A 624 -19.79 9.47 4.00
C VAL A 624 -21.30 9.44 3.73
N LEU A 625 -21.67 9.17 2.48
CA LEU A 625 -23.05 9.10 2.02
C LEU A 625 -23.75 7.78 2.37
N ASN A 626 -23.01 6.79 2.86
CA ASN A 626 -23.47 5.40 3.05
C ASN A 626 -23.96 4.72 1.75
N GLU A 627 -23.37 5.09 0.61
CA GLU A 627 -23.67 4.54 -0.72
C GLU A 627 -22.63 3.50 -1.14
N TRP A 628 -22.61 2.34 -0.48
CA TRP A 628 -21.56 1.32 -0.69
C TRP A 628 -21.63 0.57 -2.03
N LYS A 629 -22.63 0.89 -2.86
CA LYS A 629 -22.77 0.45 -4.25
C LYS A 629 -22.58 1.58 -5.27
N SER A 630 -21.97 2.68 -4.85
CA SER A 630 -21.77 3.83 -5.73
C SER A 630 -20.97 3.45 -6.97
N THR A 631 -21.43 3.95 -8.12
CA THR A 631 -20.68 3.91 -9.39
C THR A 631 -19.93 5.21 -9.65
N GLU A 632 -20.18 6.25 -8.84
CA GLU A 632 -19.56 7.57 -8.96
C GLU A 632 -18.31 7.69 -8.09
N TYR A 633 -18.41 7.18 -6.86
CA TYR A 633 -17.36 7.23 -5.85
C TYR A 633 -16.80 5.83 -5.56
N SER A 634 -15.50 5.77 -5.29
CA SER A 634 -14.78 4.54 -4.96
C SER A 634 -15.44 3.77 -3.80
N THR A 635 -15.45 2.46 -3.87
CA THR A 635 -16.07 1.58 -2.85
C THR A 635 -15.12 0.51 -2.35
N TRP A 636 -13.81 0.77 -2.44
CA TRP A 636 -12.81 -0.19 -2.00
C TRP A 636 -12.82 -0.36 -0.49
N THR A 637 -12.96 -1.61 -0.05
CA THR A 637 -12.76 -2.03 1.34
C THR A 637 -11.67 -3.09 1.40
N GLU A 638 -11.03 -3.18 2.55
CA GLU A 638 -10.08 -4.23 2.89
C GLU A 638 -10.70 -5.18 3.91
N SER A 639 -10.51 -6.48 3.71
CA SER A 639 -10.94 -7.45 4.71
C SER A 639 -10.12 -7.31 5.98
N VAL A 640 -10.78 -7.34 7.14
CA VAL A 640 -10.06 -7.64 8.39
C VAL A 640 -9.53 -9.07 8.29
N TRP A 641 -8.27 -9.28 8.68
CA TRP A 641 -7.67 -10.60 8.79
C TRP A 641 -7.21 -10.88 10.21
N LEU A 642 -7.17 -12.17 10.54
CA LEU A 642 -6.65 -12.68 11.82
C LEU A 642 -5.14 -12.96 11.70
N GLU A 643 -4.61 -13.87 12.52
CA GLU A 643 -3.21 -14.28 12.44
C GLU A 643 -2.88 -14.94 11.11
N THR A 644 -1.77 -14.49 10.51
CA THR A 644 -1.17 -15.13 9.34
C THR A 644 -0.07 -16.08 9.78
N THR A 645 -0.16 -17.34 9.34
CA THR A 645 0.84 -18.35 9.68
C THR A 645 1.08 -19.27 8.50
N ALA A 646 2.32 -19.74 8.37
CA ALA A 646 2.67 -20.81 7.47
C ALA A 646 3.63 -21.76 8.17
N ARG A 647 3.38 -23.07 8.05
CA ARG A 647 4.19 -24.11 8.68
C ARG A 647 4.28 -25.34 7.81
N ILE A 648 5.46 -25.97 7.84
CA ILE A 648 5.71 -27.25 7.19
C ILE A 648 5.76 -28.36 8.23
N PHE A 649 5.29 -29.55 7.87
CA PHE A 649 5.28 -30.72 8.73
C PHE A 649 5.17 -32.01 7.91
N VAL A 650 5.44 -33.14 8.55
CA VAL A 650 5.32 -34.47 7.95
C VAL A 650 3.93 -35.02 8.25
N GLN A 651 3.18 -35.36 7.20
CA GLN A 651 1.82 -35.89 7.29
C GLN A 651 1.83 -37.42 7.14
N PRO A 652 1.10 -38.16 8.00
CA PRO A 652 0.93 -39.61 7.85
C PRO A 652 -0.12 -39.94 6.77
N GLY A 653 -0.08 -41.18 6.28
CA GLY A 653 -1.07 -41.66 5.33
C GLY A 653 -2.46 -41.81 5.94
N LYS A 654 -3.51 -41.59 5.13
CA LYS A 654 -4.91 -41.73 5.58
C LYS A 654 -5.23 -43.12 6.11
N THR A 655 -4.60 -44.16 5.56
CA THR A 655 -4.71 -45.54 6.06
C THR A 655 -4.11 -45.68 7.47
N GLN A 656 -2.99 -45.02 7.75
CA GLN A 656 -2.35 -45.06 9.06
C GLN A 656 -3.18 -44.28 10.11
N GLU A 657 -3.74 -43.12 9.73
CA GLU A 657 -4.67 -42.38 10.59
C GLU A 657 -5.90 -43.23 10.94
N ALA A 658 -6.52 -43.87 9.94
CA ALA A 658 -7.67 -44.74 10.13
C ALA A 658 -7.34 -45.97 11.00
N LEU A 659 -6.20 -46.62 10.75
CA LEU A 659 -5.76 -47.77 11.56
C LEU A 659 -5.54 -47.39 13.01
N THR A 660 -4.94 -46.23 13.27
CA THR A 660 -4.70 -45.71 14.62
C THR A 660 -6.03 -45.47 15.34
N LEU A 661 -6.99 -44.84 14.67
CA LEU A 661 -8.32 -44.57 15.22
C LEU A 661 -9.08 -45.87 15.54
N VAL A 662 -9.11 -46.82 14.60
CA VAL A 662 -9.79 -48.11 14.76
C VAL A 662 -9.16 -48.92 15.90
N THR A 663 -7.83 -48.98 15.95
CA THR A 663 -7.11 -49.65 17.04
C THR A 663 -7.43 -49.02 18.39
N GLY A 664 -7.50 -47.69 18.45
CA GLY A 664 -7.93 -46.95 19.64
C GLY A 664 -9.33 -47.35 20.11
N PHE A 665 -10.31 -47.42 19.21
CA PHE A 665 -11.66 -47.90 19.54
C PHE A 665 -11.67 -49.34 20.03
N VAL A 666 -10.94 -50.24 19.37
CA VAL A 666 -10.86 -51.65 19.77
C VAL A 666 -10.30 -51.78 21.19
N ILE A 667 -9.18 -51.11 21.50
CA ILE A 667 -8.58 -51.13 22.84
C ILE A 667 -9.52 -50.51 23.88
N PHE A 668 -10.22 -49.43 23.53
CA PHE A 668 -11.18 -48.77 24.41
C PHE A 668 -12.35 -49.70 24.78
N PHE A 669 -12.96 -50.38 23.80
CA PHE A 669 -14.06 -51.31 24.10
C PHE A 669 -13.57 -52.55 24.83
N LEU A 670 -12.40 -53.11 24.47
CA LEU A 670 -11.80 -54.22 25.20
C LEU A 670 -11.49 -53.87 26.66
N SER A 671 -11.02 -52.66 26.94
CA SER A 671 -10.74 -52.22 28.31
C SER A 671 -12.02 -52.05 29.12
N ILE A 672 -13.09 -51.47 28.55
CA ILE A 672 -14.39 -51.38 29.20
C ILE A 672 -14.93 -52.78 29.54
N VAL A 673 -14.91 -53.70 28.58
CA VAL A 673 -15.39 -55.07 28.78
C VAL A 673 -14.57 -55.77 29.85
N SER A 674 -13.25 -55.64 29.81
CA SER A 674 -12.34 -56.24 30.79
C SER A 674 -12.56 -55.68 32.19
N VAL A 675 -12.64 -54.35 32.33
CA VAL A 675 -12.90 -53.69 33.62
C VAL A 675 -14.28 -54.07 34.15
N TYR A 676 -15.30 -54.11 33.29
CA TYR A 676 -16.64 -54.53 33.69
C TYR A 676 -16.64 -55.95 34.27
N PHE A 677 -16.04 -56.92 33.57
CA PHE A 677 -15.99 -58.30 34.06
C PHE A 677 -15.10 -58.46 35.30
N ILE A 678 -13.97 -57.75 35.39
CA ILE A 678 -13.12 -57.77 36.59
C ILE A 678 -13.86 -57.18 37.78
N ASN A 679 -14.64 -56.11 37.58
CA ASN A 679 -15.43 -55.49 38.64
C ASN A 679 -16.62 -56.37 39.07
N ASP A 680 -17.36 -56.93 38.12
CA ASP A 680 -18.46 -57.87 38.40
C ASP A 680 -17.98 -59.11 39.18
N ARG A 681 -16.75 -59.57 38.88
CA ARG A 681 -16.12 -60.72 39.54
C ARG A 681 -15.14 -60.33 40.64
N ALA A 682 -15.11 -59.08 41.08
CA ALA A 682 -14.09 -58.56 42.00
C ALA A 682 -14.06 -59.32 43.35
N SER A 683 -15.23 -59.71 43.87
CA SER A 683 -15.35 -60.47 45.12
C SER A 683 -14.69 -61.86 45.03
N ILE A 684 -14.71 -62.48 43.84
CA ILE A 684 -14.08 -63.78 43.57
C ILE A 684 -12.60 -63.61 43.27
N ILE A 685 -12.24 -62.62 42.44
CA ILE A 685 -10.87 -62.39 41.97
C ILE A 685 -9.97 -61.89 43.10
N PHE A 686 -10.45 -60.97 43.94
CA PHE A 686 -9.65 -60.33 45.00
C PHE A 686 -9.89 -60.92 46.40
N ASN A 687 -10.79 -61.91 46.52
CA ASN A 687 -11.04 -62.70 47.72
C ASN A 687 -11.06 -61.85 49.00
N THR A 688 -12.00 -60.90 49.08
CA THR A 688 -12.17 -60.07 50.29
C THR A 688 -12.69 -60.96 51.42
N ARG A 689 -11.77 -61.49 52.25
CA ARG A 689 -12.16 -61.99 53.58
C ARG A 689 -12.83 -60.82 54.32
N PRO A 690 -14.05 -61.00 54.85
CA PRO A 690 -14.61 -59.97 55.73
C PRO A 690 -13.68 -59.84 56.93
N LEU A 691 -13.20 -58.63 57.20
CA LEU A 691 -12.64 -58.28 58.51
C LEU A 691 -13.79 -58.44 59.51
N VAL A 692 -13.85 -59.61 60.15
CA VAL A 692 -14.71 -59.85 61.32
C VAL A 692 -14.24 -58.89 62.41
N GLY A 693 -15.15 -58.05 62.88
CA GLY A 693 -14.88 -57.14 63.99
C GLY A 693 -14.51 -57.88 65.28
N CYS A 694 -13.53 -57.32 65.98
CA CYS A 694 -13.44 -57.38 67.43
C CYS A 694 -13.62 -55.96 67.96
#